data_AF-A0A1Z5K8T6-F1
#
_entry.id   AF-A0A1Z5K8T6-F1
#
_cell.length_a   1.000
_cell.length_b   1.000
_cell.length_c   1.000
_cell.angle_alpha   90.00
_cell.angle_beta   90.00
_cell.angle_gamma   90.00
#
_symmetry.space_group_name_H-M   'P 1'
#
loop_
_entity.id
_entity.type
_entity.pdbx_description
1 polymer ?
#
loop_
_entity_poly.entity_id
_entity_poly.type
_entity_poly.pdbx_seq_one_letter_code
_entity_poly.pdbx_strand_id
1 'polypeptide(L)'
;MPHNKGRNQGKKGNNKKARPQPANTPAAQGNERQPSLLQRIKSKLPTFHKKEKIAPNGVASGAYYEMYKAATAQFHDWISKDAWPHSKMTAVNDYRKGVDQIMESNMRIYQAMDVSQLDALIVAPPDIMASLASSIRLRVNFTSDRFGSKDGGDIGHQYIVEVLQYCHDALLFSNRVAAAARKASGDKEIRVQDAIGGRFNALALDDDLEEDIDWESIDRDIKDGNVPKYVGIEVKEEIDINKAILKGDDRFQAMALLYTMEEFMHSVYTHYDLLKAYMRGAADTHQDSSCVQLLMECAVVANLATESVNRAANNLAIEHPHLSSFYHILALVKMPETIAEINKLLKETKAKGDPSLALQFVAEIIECAFHNRGQDRTPSVVKRFIKKSGLDPQYLEQSAHQIFMLTFTETLFKFEERLNPMHTAVMAATGMRSHAWLDASEYIGGNCCILNTQRIVQMVLEQMKDDQRLTGRPGFWGPSFDEDKYRATRIWGDLDEAFAASIMPELMEICRNAPFQCLPDRENLFTVIDLLHQQVKGDRTRPVPIALTFGLHAVLMSIFALQGDGDLARLAGYAKQSYNLLFEQLHASSDPSKSTENSPYCYLNLLLFRNIAEFAKPVPIIKADQSQVTVDQVAAERLSFWNPLIGGEYMLYATYICSIGLGSATVDSLGQLRFALHLYNGLQIREPSWEVPFLRNIDSVFKDTKAIWVGGKPGKGSCCKVFWMSWGMSASQAARRASQQVKSDSVSARASKNGVDDLRQLNEIRPEEFSASYRCLVKQDFQSEDLENHYTSQSRNTGKSDGGSVAKKNYRSLVNLLTRINITRDAMDDDERNVLPVNFSAVGSILLEFVNALSDHMGWTNILVEELRKNPELRTGKAMTGSSLKGFTASDLNFTIQGLAHFWGHLLSALDQDYTDQLSPIFDLDKIAAFTKSFFEKVEKSRYIFFVKEEKITAANNRNPLEGSYPFGRTGKTMGDPLLGYWSYAFSKRGERESRLVIPGRLTPLEVSEEGLPVYIGAKKLKLGSRGKFRHIASYSLNELLALNWDGSLYVSTRAKHAANGYHVPFIPGYDSDSEDEYEPIDIQRGKQQGTISLSDAQVGLYMEFPIDDETKLVQLSRGIRG
;
A
#
# COMPACT_ATOMS: atom_id res chain seq x y z
N MET A 1 -4.12 8.34 -30.15
CA MET A 1 -4.87 9.23 -31.08
C MET A 1 -6.14 9.68 -30.38
N PRO A 2 -6.51 10.98 -30.31
CA PRO A 2 -7.72 11.39 -29.59
C PRO A 2 -8.90 11.55 -30.55
N HIS A 3 -10.05 10.95 -30.21
CA HIS A 3 -11.31 11.21 -30.92
C HIS A 3 -12.40 11.76 -30.00
N ASN A 4 -12.92 12.88 -30.49
CA ASN A 4 -14.09 13.70 -30.17
C ASN A 4 -15.29 13.09 -29.43
N LYS A 5 -15.81 13.93 -28.53
CA LYS A 5 -17.13 13.87 -27.88
C LYS A 5 -18.25 14.13 -28.89
N GLY A 6 -19.26 13.26 -28.92
CA GLY A 6 -20.53 13.47 -29.62
C GLY A 6 -21.71 13.49 -28.65
N ARG A 7 -22.41 14.62 -28.59
CA ARG A 7 -23.72 14.84 -27.94
C ARG A 7 -24.77 13.88 -28.51
N ASN A 8 -25.70 13.40 -27.68
CA ASN A 8 -27.08 13.20 -28.12
C ASN A 8 -28.09 13.40 -26.98
N GLN A 9 -29.14 14.15 -27.32
CA GLN A 9 -30.27 14.52 -26.48
C GLN A 9 -31.38 13.46 -26.56
N GLY A 10 -32.01 13.19 -25.42
CA GLY A 10 -33.47 13.09 -25.28
C GLY A 10 -34.16 11.76 -25.61
N LYS A 11 -34.83 11.16 -24.60
CA LYS A 11 -36.30 10.99 -24.59
C LYS A 11 -36.85 10.48 -23.26
N LYS A 12 -38.02 11.03 -22.91
CA LYS A 12 -38.91 10.79 -21.76
C LYS A 12 -39.49 9.37 -21.76
N GLY A 13 -39.85 8.85 -20.58
CA GLY A 13 -40.93 7.85 -20.48
C GLY A 13 -41.06 7.03 -19.19
N ASN A 14 -41.90 7.52 -18.27
CA ASN A 14 -42.92 6.79 -17.48
C ASN A 14 -42.55 5.80 -16.34
N ASN A 15 -42.74 6.32 -15.11
CA ASN A 15 -43.56 5.79 -14.00
C ASN A 15 -44.13 4.35 -14.11
N LYS A 16 -43.75 3.47 -13.17
CA LYS A 16 -44.66 2.46 -12.57
C LYS A 16 -44.36 2.17 -11.09
N LYS A 17 -45.36 2.59 -10.28
CA LYS A 17 -45.87 2.14 -8.98
C LYS A 17 -45.22 0.91 -8.29
N ALA A 18 -44.86 1.15 -7.04
CA ALA A 18 -44.61 0.17 -5.97
C ALA A 18 -45.90 -0.51 -5.45
N ARG A 19 -45.74 -1.72 -4.90
CA ARG A 19 -46.68 -2.40 -3.98
C ARG A 19 -45.88 -3.12 -2.88
N PRO A 20 -46.48 -3.40 -1.70
CA PRO A 20 -45.77 -3.46 -0.43
C PRO A 20 -45.47 -4.89 0.05
N GLN A 21 -44.51 -4.95 0.98
CA GLN A 21 -44.18 -6.11 1.83
C GLN A 21 -45.36 -6.55 2.71
N PRO A 22 -45.27 -7.76 3.29
CA PRO A 22 -45.69 -8.01 4.65
C PRO A 22 -44.52 -8.42 5.56
N ALA A 23 -44.56 -7.91 6.79
CA ALA A 23 -43.68 -8.19 7.90
C ALA A 23 -43.94 -9.58 8.51
N ASN A 24 -42.94 -10.14 9.19
CA ASN A 24 -43.09 -10.86 10.46
C ASN A 24 -41.71 -11.27 11.04
N THR A 25 -41.29 -10.64 12.14
CA THR A 25 -40.37 -11.25 13.11
C THR A 25 -40.73 -10.76 14.52
N PRO A 26 -40.80 -11.64 15.53
CA PRO A 26 -41.16 -11.29 16.90
C PRO A 26 -39.95 -10.81 17.73
N ALA A 27 -40.27 -10.07 18.79
CA ALA A 27 -39.38 -9.46 19.76
C ALA A 27 -38.84 -10.45 20.81
N ALA A 28 -37.61 -10.21 21.28
CA ALA A 28 -37.18 -10.56 22.63
C ALA A 28 -36.04 -9.61 23.08
N GLN A 29 -36.11 -9.20 24.34
CA GLN A 29 -35.38 -8.14 25.00
C GLN A 29 -33.98 -8.56 25.49
N GLY A 30 -33.08 -7.57 25.55
CA GLY A 30 -31.83 -7.62 26.30
C GLY A 30 -31.24 -6.21 26.40
N ASN A 31 -31.55 -5.50 27.49
CA ASN A 31 -31.04 -4.16 27.78
C ASN A 31 -29.56 -4.23 28.17
N GLU A 32 -28.67 -3.95 27.23
CA GLU A 32 -27.32 -3.47 27.51
C GLU A 32 -27.18 -2.05 26.95
N ARG A 33 -26.73 -1.12 27.80
CA ARG A 33 -26.52 0.29 27.43
C ARG A 33 -25.58 0.34 26.24
N GLN A 34 -26.13 0.72 25.09
CA GLN A 34 -25.34 0.89 23.87
C GLN A 34 -24.42 2.12 24.02
N PRO A 35 -23.13 2.00 23.68
CA PRO A 35 -22.21 3.15 23.61
C PRO A 35 -22.65 4.16 22.53
N SER A 36 -22.34 5.44 22.74
CA SER A 36 -22.79 6.57 21.91
C SER A 36 -22.34 6.48 20.44
N LEU A 37 -23.02 7.19 19.53
CA LEU A 37 -22.72 7.15 18.08
C LEU A 37 -21.30 7.66 17.77
N LEU A 38 -20.77 8.59 18.56
CA LEU A 38 -19.38 9.04 18.46
C LEU A 38 -18.39 8.00 19.00
N GLN A 39 -18.78 7.14 19.95
CA GLN A 39 -18.00 5.93 20.23
C GLN A 39 -18.01 4.93 19.05
N ARG A 40 -18.90 5.09 18.06
CA ARG A 40 -19.02 4.21 16.88
C ARG A 40 -18.39 4.77 15.58
N ILE A 41 -18.08 6.06 15.49
CA ILE A 41 -17.47 6.72 14.30
C ILE A 41 -15.99 7.10 14.57
N LYS A 42 -15.32 6.42 15.51
CA LYS A 42 -13.91 6.63 15.84
C LYS A 42 -13.04 5.61 15.09
N SER A 43 -12.42 6.02 13.97
CA SER A 43 -11.51 5.19 13.20
C SER A 43 -10.08 5.19 13.76
N LYS A 44 -9.53 4.02 14.10
CA LYS A 44 -8.11 3.67 13.86
C LYS A 44 -8.05 2.44 12.95
N LEU A 45 -7.00 2.35 12.13
CA LEU A 45 -6.50 1.09 11.57
C LEU A 45 -5.78 0.31 12.69
N PRO A 46 -5.86 -1.04 12.76
CA PRO A 46 -5.37 -1.91 11.67
C PRO A 46 -6.24 -3.14 11.34
N THR A 47 -6.04 -3.72 10.15
CA THR A 47 -5.80 -5.17 9.87
C THR A 47 -6.26 -5.57 8.47
N PHE A 48 -5.55 -6.53 7.87
CA PHE A 48 -5.94 -7.27 6.68
C PHE A 48 -7.15 -8.21 6.91
N HIS A 49 -8.19 -7.91 7.71
CA HIS A 49 -9.52 -8.60 7.82
C HIS A 49 -10.12 -8.85 9.24
N LYS A 50 -9.93 -8.01 10.29
CA LYS A 50 -10.83 -8.09 11.49
C LYS A 50 -12.06 -7.19 11.34
N LYS A 51 -13.26 -7.79 11.40
CA LYS A 51 -14.59 -7.12 11.48
C LYS A 51 -14.97 -6.64 12.90
N GLU A 52 -14.12 -6.81 13.91
CA GLU A 52 -14.47 -6.45 15.29
C GLU A 52 -14.12 -5.01 15.67
N LYS A 53 -15.07 -4.36 16.36
CA LYS A 53 -15.00 -2.97 16.84
C LYS A 53 -14.04 -2.87 18.03
N ILE A 54 -12.94 -2.16 17.85
CA ILE A 54 -12.04 -1.76 18.94
C ILE A 54 -11.86 -0.23 18.88
N ALA A 55 -12.12 0.44 20.00
CA ALA A 55 -12.14 1.90 20.13
C ALA A 55 -10.75 2.46 20.53
N PRO A 56 -10.33 3.61 19.97
CA PRO A 56 -9.10 4.26 20.39
C PRO A 56 -9.26 5.70 20.93
N ASN A 57 -8.34 6.07 21.84
CA ASN A 57 -8.06 7.44 22.29
C ASN A 57 -7.00 8.10 21.39
N GLY A 58 -7.15 9.40 21.12
CA GLY A 58 -6.22 10.26 20.37
C GLY A 58 -6.59 10.40 18.89
N VAL A 59 -7.01 11.60 18.48
CA VAL A 59 -7.33 11.95 17.09
C VAL A 59 -6.12 12.66 16.47
N ALA A 60 -5.91 12.43 15.17
CA ALA A 60 -4.71 12.85 14.42
C ALA A 60 -4.76 14.34 14.01
N SER A 61 -3.67 15.07 14.26
CA SER A 61 -3.59 16.55 14.25
C SER A 61 -3.68 17.23 12.87
N GLY A 62 -3.40 16.54 11.76
CA GLY A 62 -3.29 17.13 10.41
C GLY A 62 -4.64 17.36 9.74
N ALA A 63 -5.59 16.43 9.93
CA ALA A 63 -6.94 16.55 9.38
C ALA A 63 -7.75 17.71 9.99
N TYR A 64 -7.46 18.12 11.23
CA TYR A 64 -8.16 19.19 11.93
C TYR A 64 -8.19 20.51 11.18
N TYR A 65 -7.13 20.80 10.41
CA TYR A 65 -6.97 22.09 9.75
C TYR A 65 -8.01 22.34 8.65
N GLU A 66 -8.05 21.44 7.67
CA GLU A 66 -9.02 21.51 6.58
C GLU A 66 -10.45 21.47 7.14
N MET A 67 -10.65 20.73 8.24
CA MET A 67 -11.95 20.64 8.89
C MET A 67 -12.44 21.99 9.44
N TYR A 68 -11.60 22.72 10.20
CA TYR A 68 -12.04 24.00 10.72
C TYR A 68 -12.07 25.09 9.65
N LYS A 69 -11.20 25.03 8.63
CA LYS A 69 -11.20 25.99 7.49
C LYS A 69 -12.48 25.88 6.69
N ALA A 70 -12.89 24.67 6.33
CA ALA A 70 -14.16 24.43 5.65
C ALA A 70 -15.37 24.86 6.51
N ALA A 71 -15.34 24.57 7.81
CA ALA A 71 -16.37 24.99 8.74
C ALA A 71 -16.43 26.53 8.89
N THR A 72 -15.28 27.20 8.94
CA THR A 72 -15.24 28.67 9.00
C THR A 72 -15.65 29.31 7.67
N ALA A 73 -15.32 28.68 6.53
CA ALA A 73 -15.75 29.16 5.22
C ALA A 73 -17.27 29.12 5.05
N GLN A 74 -17.93 28.08 5.57
CA GLN A 74 -19.41 28.02 5.58
C GLN A 74 -20.02 29.13 6.44
N PHE A 75 -19.48 29.34 7.64
CA PHE A 75 -19.90 30.44 8.49
C PHE A 75 -19.69 31.80 7.80
N HIS A 76 -18.51 32.02 7.21
CA HIS A 76 -18.18 33.22 6.45
C HIS A 76 -19.17 33.47 5.31
N ASP A 77 -19.43 32.44 4.50
CA ASP A 77 -20.34 32.53 3.37
C ASP A 77 -21.75 32.90 3.82
N TRP A 78 -22.27 32.25 4.85
CA TRP A 78 -23.59 32.56 5.40
C TRP A 78 -23.66 34.00 5.93
N ILE A 79 -22.72 34.41 6.78
CA ILE A 79 -22.79 35.73 7.41
C ILE A 79 -22.60 36.86 6.39
N SER A 80 -21.72 36.67 5.40
CA SER A 80 -21.39 37.70 4.40
C SER A 80 -22.38 37.76 3.22
N LYS A 81 -23.08 36.67 2.90
CA LYS A 81 -24.00 36.62 1.74
C LYS A 81 -25.47 36.61 2.14
N ASP A 82 -25.81 35.95 3.24
CA ASP A 82 -27.20 35.70 3.62
C ASP A 82 -27.62 36.56 4.82
N ALA A 83 -26.86 36.54 5.91
CA ALA A 83 -27.22 37.24 7.14
C ALA A 83 -27.00 38.75 7.03
N TRP A 84 -25.89 39.16 6.42
CA TRP A 84 -25.50 40.57 6.34
C TRP A 84 -24.79 40.93 5.02
N PRO A 85 -25.52 40.91 3.89
CA PRO A 85 -24.96 41.06 2.53
C PRO A 85 -24.34 42.43 2.23
N HIS A 86 -24.61 43.43 3.07
CA HIS A 86 -24.18 44.81 2.83
C HIS A 86 -22.84 45.17 3.50
N SER A 87 -22.30 44.32 4.39
CA SER A 87 -20.96 44.53 4.94
C SER A 87 -19.90 43.87 4.08
N LYS A 88 -18.82 44.61 3.83
CA LYS A 88 -17.58 44.02 3.35
C LYS A 88 -16.85 43.42 4.54
N MET A 89 -17.08 42.12 4.78
CA MET A 89 -16.36 41.39 5.82
C MET A 89 -14.93 41.11 5.37
N THR A 90 -13.99 41.88 5.90
CA THR A 90 -12.57 41.81 5.53
C THR A 90 -11.68 41.46 6.70
N ALA A 91 -12.05 41.85 7.92
CA ALA A 91 -11.32 41.57 9.15
C ALA A 91 -12.11 40.65 10.10
N VAL A 92 -11.43 39.86 10.94
CA VAL A 92 -12.05 38.94 11.91
C VAL A 92 -13.02 39.68 12.83
N ASN A 93 -12.68 40.92 13.18
CA ASN A 93 -13.52 41.85 13.92
C ASN A 93 -14.85 42.19 13.21
N ASP A 94 -14.93 42.05 11.89
CA ASP A 94 -16.18 42.27 11.14
C ASP A 94 -17.19 41.16 11.38
N TYR A 95 -16.77 39.95 11.78
CA TYR A 95 -17.70 38.94 12.29
C TYR A 95 -18.36 39.39 13.58
N ARG A 96 -17.56 39.93 14.53
CA ARG A 96 -18.08 40.50 15.77
C ARG A 96 -19.11 41.59 15.48
N LYS A 97 -18.73 42.60 14.67
CA LYS A 97 -19.63 43.70 14.27
C LYS A 97 -20.90 43.18 13.56
N GLY A 98 -20.77 42.18 12.70
CA GLY A 98 -21.90 41.59 11.97
C GLY A 98 -22.88 40.90 12.91
N VAL A 99 -22.38 40.10 13.85
CA VAL A 99 -23.23 39.42 14.85
C VAL A 99 -23.83 40.41 15.84
N ASP A 100 -23.10 41.45 16.25
CA ASP A 100 -23.62 42.55 17.08
C ASP A 100 -24.81 43.24 16.39
N GLN A 101 -24.70 43.54 15.09
CA GLN A 101 -25.78 44.14 14.31
C GLN A 101 -27.00 43.22 14.16
N ILE A 102 -26.77 41.93 13.96
CA ILE A 102 -27.85 40.92 13.94
C ILE A 102 -28.59 40.90 15.28
N MET A 103 -27.84 40.87 16.38
CA MET A 103 -28.38 40.84 17.74
C MET A 103 -29.14 42.12 18.08
N GLU A 104 -28.59 43.29 17.79
CA GLU A 104 -29.25 44.59 18.00
C GLU A 104 -30.52 44.72 17.14
N SER A 105 -30.49 44.27 15.89
CA SER A 105 -31.64 44.29 14.98
C SER A 105 -32.77 43.41 15.53
N ASN A 106 -32.45 42.15 15.88
CA ASN A 106 -33.43 41.22 16.43
C ASN A 106 -34.00 41.71 17.77
N MET A 107 -33.16 42.27 18.65
CA MET A 107 -33.58 42.83 19.94
C MET A 107 -34.49 44.06 19.74
N ARG A 108 -34.18 44.94 18.78
CA ARG A 108 -35.03 46.09 18.46
C ARG A 108 -36.41 45.65 17.98
N ILE A 109 -36.48 44.65 17.09
CA ILE A 109 -37.75 44.08 16.60
C ILE A 109 -38.54 43.47 17.77
N TYR A 110 -37.86 42.72 18.64
CA TYR A 110 -38.47 42.12 19.83
C TYR A 110 -39.06 43.18 20.79
N GLN A 111 -38.30 44.23 21.10
CA GLN A 111 -38.73 45.31 22.01
C GLN A 111 -39.86 46.15 21.42
N ALA A 112 -39.84 46.40 20.12
CA ALA A 112 -40.92 47.13 19.44
C ALA A 112 -42.24 46.33 19.37
N MET A 113 -42.17 45.01 19.54
CA MET A 113 -43.28 44.07 19.30
C MET A 113 -43.97 44.30 17.94
N ASP A 114 -43.20 44.74 16.94
CA ASP A 114 -43.73 45.02 15.61
C ASP A 114 -43.88 43.70 14.83
N VAL A 115 -45.10 43.16 14.85
CA VAL A 115 -45.47 41.91 14.17
C VAL A 115 -45.16 41.98 12.67
N SER A 116 -45.20 43.17 12.06
CA SER A 116 -44.93 43.34 10.63
C SER A 116 -43.45 43.15 10.25
N GLN A 117 -42.55 43.14 11.24
CA GLN A 117 -41.11 42.99 11.05
C GLN A 117 -40.57 41.62 11.48
N LEU A 118 -41.44 40.67 11.88
CA LEU A 118 -40.99 39.33 12.30
C LEU A 118 -40.30 38.54 11.20
N ASP A 119 -40.62 38.81 9.93
CA ASP A 119 -39.95 38.21 8.76
C ASP A 119 -38.54 38.79 8.53
N ALA A 120 -38.23 39.94 9.14
CA ALA A 120 -36.90 40.56 9.09
C ALA A 120 -35.94 40.04 10.18
N LEU A 121 -36.40 39.13 11.06
CA LEU A 121 -35.56 38.48 12.06
C LEU A 121 -34.53 37.57 11.39
N ILE A 122 -33.25 37.78 11.69
CA ILE A 122 -32.15 36.99 11.15
C ILE A 122 -31.89 35.82 12.12
N VAL A 123 -32.02 34.59 11.64
CA VAL A 123 -31.80 33.38 12.44
C VAL A 123 -30.67 32.56 11.83
N ALA A 124 -29.65 32.26 12.63
CA ALA A 124 -28.56 31.37 12.22
C ALA A 124 -29.08 29.94 12.06
N PRO A 125 -28.93 29.31 10.87
CA PRO A 125 -29.33 27.93 10.65
C PRO A 125 -28.57 26.93 11.56
N PRO A 126 -29.18 25.78 11.92
CA PRO A 126 -28.54 24.78 12.78
C PRO A 126 -27.20 24.24 12.24
N ASP A 127 -27.07 24.08 10.93
CA ASP A 127 -25.83 23.65 10.26
C ASP A 127 -24.72 24.69 10.37
N ILE A 128 -25.05 25.98 10.34
CA ILE A 128 -24.09 27.06 10.55
C ILE A 128 -23.63 27.10 12.01
N MET A 129 -24.54 26.94 12.97
CA MET A 129 -24.19 26.84 14.40
C MET A 129 -23.26 25.64 14.66
N ALA A 130 -23.58 24.47 14.09
CA ALA A 130 -22.75 23.27 14.21
C ALA A 130 -21.37 23.44 13.56
N SER A 131 -21.29 24.11 12.40
CA SER A 131 -20.03 24.45 11.74
C SER A 131 -19.19 25.42 12.58
N LEU A 132 -19.81 26.42 13.21
CA LEU A 132 -19.10 27.37 14.06
C LEU A 132 -18.55 26.70 15.33
N ALA A 133 -19.38 25.91 16.04
CA ALA A 133 -18.96 25.10 17.18
C ALA A 133 -17.82 24.12 16.81
N SER A 134 -17.94 23.45 15.66
CA SER A 134 -16.89 22.58 15.15
C SER A 134 -15.60 23.35 14.89
N SER A 135 -15.67 24.51 14.23
CA SER A 135 -14.49 25.35 13.96
C SER A 135 -13.74 25.73 15.24
N ILE A 136 -14.47 26.19 16.26
CA ILE A 136 -13.92 26.55 17.57
C ILE A 136 -13.23 25.33 18.18
N ARG A 137 -13.94 24.21 18.32
CA ARG A 137 -13.42 23.00 18.96
C ARG A 137 -12.14 22.50 18.31
N LEU A 138 -12.17 22.41 16.98
CA LEU A 138 -11.05 21.88 16.21
C LEU A 138 -9.81 22.78 16.34
N ARG A 139 -9.99 24.10 16.43
CA ARG A 139 -8.92 25.06 16.71
C ARG A 139 -8.39 24.92 18.14
N VAL A 140 -9.27 24.83 19.14
CA VAL A 140 -8.90 24.63 20.56
C VAL A 140 -8.13 23.33 20.76
N ASN A 141 -8.62 22.22 20.18
CA ASN A 141 -7.94 20.93 20.24
C ASN A 141 -6.58 20.98 19.56
N PHE A 142 -6.52 21.56 18.35
CA PHE A 142 -5.27 21.76 17.65
C PHE A 142 -4.27 22.56 18.50
N THR A 143 -4.73 23.62 19.17
CA THR A 143 -3.84 24.43 20.01
C THR A 143 -3.43 23.75 21.30
N SER A 144 -4.34 23.02 21.94
CA SER A 144 -4.07 22.28 23.17
C SER A 144 -3.05 21.17 22.92
N ASP A 145 -3.22 20.41 21.85
CA ASP A 145 -2.33 19.30 21.50
C ASP A 145 -0.93 19.77 21.08
N ARG A 146 -0.83 20.95 20.44
CA ARG A 146 0.43 21.41 19.84
C ARG A 146 1.19 22.45 20.64
N PHE A 147 0.50 23.35 21.34
CA PHE A 147 1.13 24.39 22.15
C PHE A 147 1.05 24.10 23.64
N GLY A 148 0.43 22.98 24.05
CA GLY A 148 0.24 22.63 25.46
C GLY A 148 -0.63 23.63 26.22
N SER A 149 -1.35 24.50 25.50
CA SER A 149 -2.17 25.57 26.07
C SER A 149 -3.59 25.44 25.55
N LYS A 150 -4.55 25.36 26.48
CA LYS A 150 -5.98 25.46 26.17
C LYS A 150 -6.40 26.88 25.80
N ASP A 151 -5.58 27.87 26.14
CA ASP A 151 -5.87 29.29 25.95
C ASP A 151 -5.60 29.77 24.50
N GLY A 152 -5.18 28.87 23.60
CA GLY A 152 -5.02 29.16 22.17
C GLY A 152 -3.62 29.66 21.81
N GLY A 153 -2.90 28.86 21.02
CA GLY A 153 -1.60 29.13 20.37
C GLY A 153 -0.92 30.49 20.61
N ASP A 154 -0.75 31.27 19.53
CA ASP A 154 -0.32 32.67 19.63
C ASP A 154 -1.51 33.60 19.88
N ILE A 155 -1.24 34.85 20.28
CA ILE A 155 -2.26 35.88 20.60
C ILE A 155 -3.25 36.07 19.44
N GLY A 156 -2.80 35.92 18.19
CA GLY A 156 -3.66 36.05 17.02
C GLY A 156 -4.63 34.88 16.89
N HIS A 157 -4.15 33.65 17.11
CA HIS A 157 -4.98 32.45 17.10
C HIS A 157 -5.98 32.45 18.27
N GLN A 158 -5.53 32.84 19.47
CA GLN A 158 -6.40 33.02 20.62
C GLN A 158 -7.53 34.03 20.31
N TYR A 159 -7.18 35.19 19.75
CA TYR A 159 -8.17 36.18 19.32
C TYR A 159 -9.18 35.62 18.31
N ILE A 160 -8.74 34.84 17.33
CA ILE A 160 -9.64 34.20 16.36
C ILE A 160 -10.61 33.25 17.07
N VAL A 161 -10.10 32.40 17.98
CA VAL A 161 -10.94 31.45 18.74
C VAL A 161 -11.95 32.21 19.60
N GLU A 162 -11.54 33.24 20.34
CA GLU A 162 -12.40 34.05 21.19
C GLU A 162 -13.47 34.82 20.39
N VAL A 163 -13.13 35.36 19.22
CA VAL A 163 -14.11 36.03 18.34
C VAL A 163 -15.12 35.02 17.79
N LEU A 164 -14.68 33.84 17.37
CA LEU A 164 -15.59 32.80 16.87
C LEU A 164 -16.51 32.28 17.99
N GLN A 165 -15.98 32.11 19.21
CA GLN A 165 -16.75 31.76 20.41
C GLN A 165 -17.82 32.83 20.70
N TYR A 166 -17.43 34.10 20.68
CA TYR A 166 -18.39 35.20 20.85
C TYR A 166 -19.47 35.20 19.77
N CYS A 167 -19.09 34.99 18.50
CA CYS A 167 -20.06 34.89 17.41
C CYS A 167 -21.05 33.76 17.65
N HIS A 168 -20.58 32.62 18.15
CA HIS A 168 -21.43 31.48 18.48
C HIS A 168 -22.44 31.85 19.58
N ASP A 169 -21.98 32.42 20.68
CA ASP A 169 -22.81 32.72 21.84
C ASP A 169 -23.81 33.85 21.54
N ALA A 170 -23.38 34.89 20.80
CA ALA A 170 -24.25 35.99 20.40
C ALA A 170 -25.29 35.57 19.33
N LEU A 171 -24.97 34.64 18.43
CA LEU A 171 -25.96 34.06 17.51
C LEU A 171 -26.94 33.13 18.22
N LEU A 172 -26.48 32.37 19.22
CA LEU A 172 -27.34 31.56 20.08
C LEU A 172 -28.36 32.46 20.82
N PHE A 173 -27.88 33.56 21.40
CA PHE A 173 -28.73 34.59 22.02
C PHE A 173 -29.71 35.20 21.01
N SER A 174 -29.23 35.59 19.83
CA SER A 174 -30.06 36.21 18.79
C SER A 174 -31.15 35.27 18.26
N ASN A 175 -30.83 33.99 18.06
CA ASN A 175 -31.80 32.95 17.73
C ASN A 175 -32.87 32.84 18.82
N ARG A 176 -32.48 32.91 20.10
CA ARG A 176 -33.41 32.89 21.23
C ARG A 176 -34.31 34.12 21.29
N VAL A 177 -33.79 35.31 20.99
CA VAL A 177 -34.58 36.55 20.84
C VAL A 177 -35.65 36.39 19.76
N ALA A 178 -35.27 35.87 18.58
CA ALA A 178 -36.22 35.62 17.50
C ALA A 178 -37.31 34.62 17.91
N ALA A 179 -36.98 33.62 18.72
CA ALA A 179 -37.95 32.71 19.33
C ALA A 179 -38.94 33.42 20.24
N ALA A 180 -38.43 34.25 21.14
CA ALA A 180 -39.22 34.99 22.10
C ALA A 180 -40.18 35.96 21.38
N ALA A 181 -39.71 36.65 20.34
CA ALA A 181 -40.51 37.56 19.51
C ALA A 181 -41.68 36.84 18.84
N ARG A 182 -41.40 35.70 18.17
CA ARG A 182 -42.45 34.91 17.52
C ARG A 182 -43.46 34.35 18.53
N LYS A 183 -42.99 33.87 19.68
CA LYS A 183 -43.86 33.38 20.76
C LYS A 183 -44.76 34.50 21.33
N ALA A 184 -44.23 35.71 21.48
CA ALA A 184 -44.98 36.87 21.98
C ALA A 184 -46.06 37.33 20.99
N SER A 185 -45.84 37.18 19.69
CA SER A 185 -46.79 37.56 18.64
C SER A 185 -48.04 36.67 18.53
N GLY A 186 -48.11 35.57 19.28
CA GLY A 186 -49.25 34.66 19.27
C GLY A 186 -49.31 33.74 18.04
N ASP A 187 -48.24 33.70 17.24
CA ASP A 187 -48.11 32.79 16.11
C ASP A 187 -48.00 31.33 16.61
N LYS A 188 -49.15 30.66 16.65
CA LYS A 188 -49.28 29.27 17.16
C LYS A 188 -48.83 28.22 16.14
N GLU A 189 -48.51 28.59 14.91
CA GLU A 189 -48.27 27.63 13.81
C GLU A 189 -46.79 27.44 13.44
N ILE A 190 -45.87 28.30 13.87
CA ILE A 190 -44.46 28.11 13.51
C ILE A 190 -43.77 27.19 14.52
N ARG A 191 -43.31 26.04 14.02
CA ARG A 191 -42.34 25.12 14.64
C ARG A 191 -40.98 25.80 14.87
N VAL A 192 -40.93 26.88 15.65
CA VAL A 192 -39.68 27.56 16.02
C VAL A 192 -38.78 26.64 16.85
N GLN A 193 -39.37 25.64 17.51
CA GLN A 193 -38.61 24.54 18.13
C GLN A 193 -37.77 23.74 17.13
N ASP A 194 -38.09 23.66 15.84
CA ASP A 194 -37.25 22.96 14.87
C ASP A 194 -36.10 23.83 14.32
N ALA A 195 -36.23 25.17 14.37
CA ALA A 195 -35.24 26.12 13.84
C ALA A 195 -34.14 26.51 14.84
N ILE A 196 -34.41 26.40 16.14
CA ILE A 196 -33.47 26.81 17.22
C ILE A 196 -32.71 25.60 17.82
N GLY A 197 -32.86 24.43 17.20
CA GLY A 197 -32.40 23.17 17.78
C GLY A 197 -33.43 22.70 18.79
N GLY A 198 -34.34 21.82 18.33
CA GLY A 198 -35.39 21.28 19.19
C GLY A 198 -34.82 20.47 20.34
N ARG A 199 -35.71 19.96 21.22
CA ARG A 199 -35.39 19.01 22.31
C ARG A 199 -34.53 17.78 21.90
N PHE A 200 -34.28 17.58 20.61
CA PHE A 200 -33.41 16.55 20.06
C PHE A 200 -31.95 17.00 19.81
N ASN A 201 -31.61 18.29 19.94
CA ASN A 201 -30.20 18.73 19.99
C ASN A 201 -29.49 18.25 21.26
N ALA A 202 -30.22 17.95 22.34
CA ALA A 202 -29.70 17.22 23.50
C ALA A 202 -29.24 15.77 23.18
N LEU A 203 -29.38 15.32 21.93
CA LEU A 203 -28.81 14.06 21.42
C LEU A 203 -27.71 14.29 20.37
N ALA A 204 -27.36 15.55 20.08
CA ALA A 204 -26.31 15.91 19.14
C ALA A 204 -24.94 15.77 19.80
N LEU A 205 -24.53 14.52 20.01
CA LEU A 205 -23.20 13.91 20.19
C LEU A 205 -21.98 14.65 20.81
N ASP A 206 -21.90 15.96 20.88
CA ASP A 206 -20.71 16.70 21.31
C ASP A 206 -20.87 17.27 22.74
N ASP A 207 -20.84 16.38 23.74
CA ASP A 207 -20.98 16.69 25.19
C ASP A 207 -19.85 17.58 25.78
N ASP A 208 -18.77 17.90 25.04
CA ASP A 208 -17.58 18.55 25.58
C ASP A 208 -17.58 20.10 25.49
N LEU A 209 -18.52 20.71 24.77
CA LEU A 209 -18.63 22.18 24.62
C LEU A 209 -19.97 22.77 25.08
N GLU A 210 -20.95 21.94 25.42
CA GLU A 210 -22.15 22.41 26.11
C GLU A 210 -21.82 22.59 27.60
N GLU A 211 -21.15 23.69 27.95
CA GLU A 211 -21.36 24.27 29.29
C GLU A 211 -22.88 24.41 29.46
N ASP A 212 -23.44 23.98 30.60
CA ASP A 212 -24.88 24.04 30.88
C ASP A 212 -25.44 25.44 30.53
N ILE A 213 -25.99 25.59 29.32
CA ILE A 213 -26.47 26.88 28.83
C ILE A 213 -27.63 27.28 29.74
N ASP A 214 -27.42 28.32 30.55
CA ASP A 214 -28.45 28.86 31.44
C ASP A 214 -29.49 29.65 30.62
N TRP A 215 -30.43 28.90 30.05
CA TRP A 215 -31.56 29.45 29.30
C TRP A 215 -32.41 30.41 30.13
N GLU A 216 -32.45 30.26 31.46
CA GLU A 216 -33.18 31.18 32.33
C GLU A 216 -32.45 32.51 32.42
N SER A 217 -31.12 32.51 32.49
CA SER A 217 -30.32 33.74 32.41
C SER A 217 -30.51 34.44 31.07
N ILE A 218 -30.40 33.71 29.95
CA ILE A 218 -30.61 34.29 28.61
C ILE A 218 -32.02 34.89 28.49
N ASP A 219 -33.06 34.19 28.95
CA ASP A 219 -34.43 34.69 28.90
C ASP A 219 -34.64 35.93 29.82
N ARG A 220 -33.92 36.04 30.93
CA ARG A 220 -33.89 37.26 31.76
C ARG A 220 -33.21 38.41 31.02
N ASP A 221 -32.03 38.17 30.46
CA ASP A 221 -31.27 39.17 29.71
C ASP A 221 -32.06 39.70 28.50
N ILE A 222 -32.79 38.82 27.80
CA ILE A 222 -33.70 39.22 26.71
C ILE A 222 -34.80 40.16 27.22
N LYS A 223 -35.40 39.88 28.38
CA LYS A 223 -36.45 40.73 28.98
C LYS A 223 -35.90 42.06 29.46
N ASP A 224 -34.71 42.05 30.03
CA ASP A 224 -34.05 43.22 30.61
C ASP A 224 -33.38 44.08 29.53
N GLY A 225 -33.32 43.59 28.28
CA GLY A 225 -32.67 44.28 27.17
C GLY A 225 -31.14 44.20 27.21
N ASN A 226 -30.58 43.30 28.03
CA ASN A 226 -29.15 43.09 28.15
C ASN A 226 -28.66 42.23 26.99
N VAL A 227 -27.87 42.82 26.10
CA VAL A 227 -27.21 42.07 25.03
C VAL A 227 -25.82 41.62 25.48
N PRO A 228 -25.40 40.38 25.15
CA PRO A 228 -24.01 39.94 25.29
C PRO A 228 -23.02 40.96 24.73
N LYS A 229 -21.86 41.07 25.37
CA LYS A 229 -20.76 41.93 24.91
C LYS A 229 -19.48 41.12 24.82
N TYR A 230 -18.67 41.41 23.82
CA TYR A 230 -17.35 40.80 23.68
C TYR A 230 -16.43 41.27 24.81
N VAL A 231 -15.86 40.33 25.57
CA VAL A 231 -14.93 40.58 26.69
C VAL A 231 -13.53 40.00 26.42
N GLY A 232 -13.28 39.49 25.21
CA GLY A 232 -12.01 38.86 24.84
C GLY A 232 -10.88 39.85 24.55
N ILE A 233 -9.75 39.30 24.10
CA ILE A 233 -8.53 40.04 23.78
C ILE A 233 -8.77 41.05 22.67
N GLU A 234 -8.16 42.23 22.79
CA GLU A 234 -8.11 43.23 21.72
C GLU A 234 -6.75 43.17 21.01
N VAL A 235 -6.77 43.05 19.69
CA VAL A 235 -5.57 43.09 18.84
C VAL A 235 -5.37 44.50 18.30
N LYS A 236 -4.11 44.97 18.30
CA LYS A 236 -3.75 46.31 17.79
C LYS A 236 -3.87 46.42 16.27
N GLU A 237 -3.76 45.31 15.54
CA GLU A 237 -3.89 45.26 14.08
C GLU A 237 -5.07 44.39 13.70
N GLU A 238 -5.89 44.85 12.75
CA GLU A 238 -7.02 44.07 12.25
C GLU A 238 -6.49 42.83 11.51
N ILE A 239 -6.92 41.65 12.00
CA ILE A 239 -6.59 40.37 11.38
C ILE A 239 -7.51 40.18 10.16
N ASP A 240 -6.96 40.07 8.95
CA ASP A 240 -7.74 39.83 7.73
C ASP A 240 -8.34 38.41 7.71
N ILE A 241 -9.64 38.28 7.43
CA ILE A 241 -10.38 37.00 7.38
C ILE A 241 -9.79 36.07 6.31
N ASN A 242 -9.60 36.60 5.11
CA ASN A 242 -9.12 35.79 3.99
C ASN A 242 -7.71 35.27 4.28
N LYS A 243 -6.87 36.09 4.91
CA LYS A 243 -5.49 35.74 5.25
C LYS A 243 -5.41 34.78 6.44
N ALA A 244 -6.03 35.09 7.57
CA ALA A 244 -5.82 34.35 8.82
C ALA A 244 -6.79 33.19 9.03
N ILE A 245 -8.01 33.28 8.49
CA ILE A 245 -9.08 32.32 8.75
C ILE A 245 -9.31 31.39 7.57
N LEU A 246 -9.32 31.92 6.35
CA LEU A 246 -9.67 31.14 5.14
C LEU A 246 -8.44 30.61 4.40
N LYS A 247 -7.32 31.34 4.34
CA LYS A 247 -6.07 30.83 3.76
C LYS A 247 -5.15 30.20 4.79
N GLY A 248 -5.24 30.65 6.05
CA GLY A 248 -4.29 30.31 7.11
C GLY A 248 -2.93 30.99 6.87
N ASP A 249 -2.15 31.14 7.94
CA ASP A 249 -0.77 31.61 7.81
C ASP A 249 0.06 30.58 7.06
N ASP A 250 1.02 31.04 6.26
CA ASP A 250 1.93 30.22 5.47
C ASP A 250 2.62 29.17 6.36
N ARG A 251 2.98 29.57 7.59
CA ARG A 251 3.63 28.69 8.57
C ARG A 251 2.71 27.58 9.02
N PHE A 252 1.44 27.92 9.24
CA PHE A 252 0.44 26.93 9.59
C PHE A 252 0.28 25.90 8.46
N GLN A 253 0.18 26.36 7.22
CA GLN A 253 0.03 25.50 6.04
C GLN A 253 1.24 24.56 5.85
N ALA A 254 2.44 25.09 6.06
CA ALA A 254 3.67 24.30 6.09
C ALA A 254 3.65 23.21 7.19
N MET A 255 3.17 23.54 8.40
CA MET A 255 2.98 22.55 9.47
C MET A 255 1.94 21.48 9.11
N ALA A 256 0.82 21.87 8.50
CA ALA A 256 -0.23 20.94 8.08
C ALA A 256 0.28 19.92 7.06
N LEU A 257 1.15 20.34 6.12
CA LEU A 257 1.82 19.43 5.19
C LEU A 257 2.71 18.41 5.94
N LEU A 258 3.53 18.86 6.89
CA LEU A 258 4.39 17.96 7.69
C LEU A 258 3.58 16.93 8.48
N TYR A 259 2.45 17.34 9.07
CA TYR A 259 1.57 16.41 9.78
C TYR A 259 0.84 15.45 8.85
N THR A 260 0.47 15.90 7.66
CA THR A 260 -0.08 15.02 6.62
C THR A 260 0.94 13.96 6.22
N MET A 261 2.21 14.34 6.06
CA MET A 261 3.31 13.39 5.79
C MET A 261 3.47 12.39 6.94
N GLU A 262 3.49 12.85 8.18
CA GLU A 262 3.58 11.97 9.37
C GLU A 262 2.44 10.94 9.42
N GLU A 263 1.19 11.37 9.24
CA GLU A 263 0.02 10.48 9.27
C GLU A 263 0.04 9.43 8.14
N PHE A 264 0.47 9.84 6.95
CA PHE A 264 0.60 8.93 5.83
C PHE A 264 1.77 7.96 6.02
N MET A 265 2.90 8.41 6.58
CA MET A 265 4.02 7.52 6.87
C MET A 265 3.71 6.51 7.98
N HIS A 266 2.94 6.93 9.00
CA HIS A 266 2.38 6.00 9.99
C HIS A 266 1.53 4.92 9.31
N SER A 267 0.66 5.30 8.37
CA SER A 267 -0.17 4.35 7.63
C SER A 267 0.68 3.37 6.83
N VAL A 268 1.75 3.83 6.18
CA VAL A 268 2.73 2.96 5.48
C VAL A 268 3.38 1.98 6.46
N TYR A 269 3.92 2.47 7.58
CA TYR A 269 4.53 1.63 8.62
C TYR A 269 3.58 0.55 9.12
N THR A 270 2.33 0.91 9.46
CA THR A 270 1.34 -0.04 9.98
C THR A 270 1.04 -1.18 9.00
N HIS A 271 0.93 -0.92 7.70
CA HIS A 271 0.65 -1.99 6.73
C HIS A 271 1.83 -2.94 6.57
N TYR A 272 3.06 -2.44 6.58
CA TYR A 272 4.24 -3.29 6.55
C TYR A 272 4.45 -4.08 7.86
N ASP A 273 4.10 -3.50 9.02
CA ASP A 273 4.08 -4.24 10.29
C ASP A 273 3.02 -5.35 10.31
N LEU A 274 1.86 -5.12 9.69
CA LEU A 274 0.85 -6.16 9.51
C LEU A 274 1.33 -7.28 8.58
N LEU A 275 2.01 -6.95 7.48
CA LEU A 275 2.63 -7.94 6.60
C LEU A 275 3.70 -8.75 7.35
N LYS A 276 4.49 -8.09 8.19
CA LYS A 276 5.46 -8.76 9.08
C LYS A 276 4.77 -9.74 10.03
N ALA A 277 3.67 -9.32 10.66
CA ALA A 277 2.90 -10.19 11.54
C ALA A 277 2.34 -11.42 10.79
N TYR A 278 1.82 -11.22 9.58
CA TYR A 278 1.38 -12.30 8.70
C TYR A 278 2.52 -13.30 8.42
N MET A 279 3.68 -12.79 8.00
CA MET A 279 4.88 -13.58 7.69
C MET A 279 5.40 -14.38 8.90
N ARG A 280 5.10 -13.95 10.13
CA ARG A 280 5.50 -14.60 11.38
C ARG A 280 4.48 -15.60 11.92
N GLY A 281 3.48 -15.97 11.11
CA GLY A 281 2.52 -17.01 11.47
C GLY A 281 1.25 -16.50 12.15
N ALA A 282 0.96 -15.19 12.12
CA ALA A 282 -0.40 -14.68 12.39
C ALA A 282 -1.42 -15.02 11.27
N ALA A 283 -1.04 -15.97 10.39
CA ALA A 283 -1.78 -16.44 9.23
C ALA A 283 -3.18 -16.98 9.55
N ASP A 284 -3.49 -17.32 10.80
CA ASP A 284 -4.84 -17.72 11.22
C ASP A 284 -5.91 -16.64 10.93
N THR A 285 -5.48 -15.38 10.79
CA THR A 285 -6.37 -14.27 10.41
C THR A 285 -6.50 -14.02 8.90
N HIS A 286 -5.59 -14.58 8.08
CA HIS A 286 -5.46 -14.29 6.64
C HIS A 286 -5.15 -15.57 5.83
N GLN A 287 -5.89 -16.66 6.09
CA GLN A 287 -5.56 -17.98 5.52
C GLN A 287 -5.64 -18.04 3.98
N ASP A 288 -6.33 -17.08 3.37
CA ASP A 288 -6.64 -17.08 1.94
C ASP A 288 -5.72 -16.19 1.09
N SER A 289 -5.08 -15.20 1.72
CA SER A 289 -4.23 -14.23 1.04
C SER A 289 -2.82 -14.74 0.80
N SER A 290 -2.25 -14.39 -0.33
CA SER A 290 -0.84 -14.67 -0.60
C SER A 290 0.05 -13.56 -0.05
N CYS A 291 1.28 -13.91 0.36
CA CYS A 291 2.28 -12.92 0.79
C CYS A 291 2.53 -11.84 -0.29
N VAL A 292 2.50 -12.25 -1.57
CA VAL A 292 2.69 -11.38 -2.73
C VAL A 292 1.55 -10.37 -2.91
N GLN A 293 0.31 -10.79 -2.66
CA GLN A 293 -0.84 -9.89 -2.67
C GLN A 293 -0.77 -8.88 -1.53
N LEU A 294 -0.49 -9.32 -0.31
CA LEU A 294 -0.35 -8.42 0.83
C LEU A 294 0.80 -7.42 0.63
N LEU A 295 1.88 -7.84 -0.05
CA LEU A 295 2.94 -6.97 -0.50
C LEU A 295 2.45 -5.91 -1.49
N MET A 296 1.66 -6.31 -2.50
CA MET A 296 1.04 -5.40 -3.45
C MET A 296 0.12 -4.40 -2.75
N GLU A 297 -0.68 -4.83 -1.78
CA GLU A 297 -1.53 -3.95 -0.96
C GLU A 297 -0.70 -2.92 -0.18
N CYS A 298 0.42 -3.32 0.43
CA CYS A 298 1.32 -2.38 1.10
C CYS A 298 1.88 -1.34 0.12
N ALA A 299 2.27 -1.76 -1.09
CA ALA A 299 2.74 -0.85 -2.13
C ALA A 299 1.64 0.10 -2.61
N VAL A 300 0.38 -0.34 -2.72
CA VAL A 300 -0.76 0.53 -3.02
C VAL A 300 -0.91 1.63 -1.96
N VAL A 301 -0.80 1.28 -0.68
CA VAL A 301 -0.87 2.26 0.42
C VAL A 301 0.24 3.30 0.31
N ALA A 302 1.48 2.87 0.09
CA ALA A 302 2.62 3.76 -0.07
C ALA A 302 2.51 4.65 -1.32
N ASN A 303 2.03 4.11 -2.44
CA ASN A 303 1.82 4.86 -3.69
C ASN A 303 0.73 5.92 -3.52
N LEU A 304 -0.42 5.55 -2.97
CA LEU A 304 -1.51 6.50 -2.73
C LEU A 304 -1.14 7.57 -1.68
N ALA A 305 -0.37 7.20 -0.65
CA ALA A 305 0.20 8.14 0.31
C ALA A 305 1.14 9.13 -0.39
N THR A 306 2.06 8.64 -1.22
CA THR A 306 3.01 9.46 -1.99
C THR A 306 2.29 10.38 -2.96
N GLU A 307 1.28 9.88 -3.70
CA GLU A 307 0.42 10.69 -4.58
C GLU A 307 -0.29 11.80 -3.80
N SER A 308 -0.78 11.48 -2.60
CA SER A 308 -1.48 12.43 -1.73
C SER A 308 -0.55 13.52 -1.18
N VAL A 309 0.68 13.17 -0.79
CA VAL A 309 1.72 14.16 -0.45
C VAL A 309 2.07 15.02 -1.65
N ASN A 310 2.22 14.44 -2.85
CA ASN A 310 2.48 15.18 -4.07
C ASN A 310 1.38 16.20 -4.36
N ARG A 311 0.11 15.78 -4.25
CA ARG A 311 -1.04 16.67 -4.43
C ARG A 311 -1.07 17.77 -3.37
N ALA A 312 -0.83 17.44 -2.11
CA ALA A 312 -0.79 18.42 -1.01
C ALA A 312 0.33 19.45 -1.20
N ALA A 313 1.54 19.00 -1.54
CA ALA A 313 2.68 19.88 -1.82
C ALA A 313 2.43 20.78 -3.06
N ASN A 314 1.85 20.24 -4.13
CA ASN A 314 1.52 21.03 -5.32
C ASN A 314 0.41 22.04 -5.06
N ASN A 315 -0.63 21.67 -4.31
CA ASN A 315 -1.67 22.61 -3.89
C ASN A 315 -1.08 23.73 -3.02
N LEU A 316 -0.20 23.39 -2.09
CA LEU A 316 0.50 24.37 -1.27
C LEU A 316 1.35 25.32 -2.13
N ALA A 317 2.08 24.81 -3.11
CA ALA A 317 2.86 25.64 -4.03
C ALA A 317 1.99 26.49 -4.97
N ILE A 318 0.78 26.05 -5.32
CA ILE A 318 -0.18 26.85 -6.11
C ILE A 318 -0.76 27.98 -5.27
N GLU A 319 -1.18 27.68 -4.04
CA GLU A 319 -1.78 28.65 -3.12
C GLU A 319 -0.74 29.64 -2.56
N HIS A 320 0.48 29.16 -2.34
CA HIS A 320 1.62 29.89 -1.76
C HIS A 320 2.88 29.64 -2.61
N PRO A 321 3.07 30.36 -3.74
CA PRO A 321 4.17 30.12 -4.67
C PRO A 321 5.59 30.20 -4.11
N HIS A 322 5.78 30.93 -3.00
CA HIS A 322 7.05 31.00 -2.27
C HIS A 322 7.31 29.77 -1.36
N LEU A 323 6.34 28.88 -1.19
CA LEU A 323 6.48 27.59 -0.48
C LEU A 323 6.68 26.44 -1.47
N SER A 324 7.52 26.64 -2.48
CA SER A 324 7.67 25.71 -3.60
C SER A 324 8.63 24.55 -3.35
N SER A 325 9.31 24.49 -2.20
CA SER A 325 10.26 23.42 -1.88
C SER A 325 10.26 23.05 -0.41
N PHE A 326 10.81 21.89 -0.09
CA PHE A 326 10.91 21.41 1.29
C PHE A 326 11.68 22.40 2.19
N TYR A 327 12.70 23.06 1.63
CA TYR A 327 13.54 24.01 2.36
C TYR A 327 12.77 25.26 2.81
N HIS A 328 11.79 25.72 2.02
CA HIS A 328 10.90 26.83 2.40
C HIS A 328 9.98 26.43 3.56
N ILE A 329 9.45 25.20 3.53
CA ILE A 329 8.64 24.63 4.62
C ILE A 329 9.47 24.59 5.90
N LEU A 330 10.70 24.09 5.85
CA LEU A 330 11.60 24.01 7.02
C LEU A 330 11.98 25.39 7.54
N ALA A 331 12.35 26.34 6.67
CA ALA A 331 12.68 27.71 7.06
C ALA A 331 11.54 28.35 7.84
N LEU A 332 10.33 28.24 7.31
CA LEU A 332 9.15 28.87 7.89
C LEU A 332 8.73 28.23 9.22
N VAL A 333 8.85 26.91 9.31
CA VAL A 333 8.45 26.15 10.50
C VAL A 333 9.48 26.27 11.63
N LYS A 334 10.77 26.18 11.31
CA LYS A 334 11.87 26.02 12.27
C LYS A 334 12.71 27.26 12.51
N MET A 335 12.64 28.26 11.63
CA MET A 335 13.37 29.52 11.80
C MET A 335 12.48 30.77 11.72
N PRO A 336 11.30 30.80 12.35
CA PRO A 336 10.38 31.93 12.27
C PRO A 336 10.99 33.22 12.87
N GLU A 337 11.76 33.08 13.95
CA GLU A 337 12.40 34.21 14.64
C GLU A 337 13.49 34.86 13.76
N THR A 338 14.34 34.05 13.13
CA THR A 338 15.36 34.53 12.19
C THR A 338 14.74 35.23 11.01
N ILE A 339 13.65 34.68 10.45
CA ILE A 339 12.90 35.33 9.36
C ILE A 339 12.32 36.67 9.83
N ALA A 340 11.74 36.72 11.05
CA ALA A 340 11.16 37.93 11.61
C ALA A 340 12.21 39.02 11.86
N GLU A 341 13.41 38.64 12.34
CA GLU A 341 14.53 39.54 12.58
C GLU A 341 15.05 40.16 11.27
N ILE A 342 15.31 39.33 10.25
CA ILE A 342 15.72 39.81 8.93
C ILE A 342 14.64 40.72 8.32
N ASN A 343 13.36 40.34 8.44
CA ASN A 343 12.26 41.18 7.98
C ASN A 343 12.17 42.53 8.72
N LYS A 344 12.47 42.56 10.02
CA LYS A 344 12.55 43.81 10.78
C LYS A 344 13.63 44.72 10.22
N LEU A 345 14.83 44.20 9.94
CA LEU A 345 15.92 44.96 9.36
C LEU A 345 15.61 45.41 7.92
N LEU A 346 14.95 44.57 7.11
CA LEU A 346 14.51 44.93 5.76
C LEU A 346 13.52 46.11 5.76
N LYS A 347 12.68 46.25 6.80
CA LYS A 347 11.76 47.40 6.93
C LYS A 347 12.50 48.73 7.12
N GLU A 348 13.72 48.69 7.67
CA GLU A 348 14.58 49.84 7.91
C GLU A 348 15.36 50.24 6.64
N THR A 349 15.49 49.35 5.65
CA THR A 349 16.15 49.65 4.37
C THR A 349 15.17 50.20 3.32
N LYS A 350 15.72 50.79 2.25
CA LYS A 350 14.92 51.24 1.09
C LYS A 350 14.42 50.08 0.21
N ALA A 351 14.76 48.83 0.53
CA ALA A 351 14.40 47.64 -0.25
C ALA A 351 12.96 47.15 0.03
N LYS A 352 12.00 48.07 0.14
CA LYS A 352 10.58 47.75 0.28
C LYS A 352 10.06 47.23 -1.06
N GLY A 353 9.93 45.91 -1.20
CA GLY A 353 9.39 45.35 -2.44
C GLY A 353 8.86 43.93 -2.35
N ASP A 354 9.56 43.03 -1.65
CA ASP A 354 9.23 41.60 -1.66
C ASP A 354 9.09 41.05 -0.23
N PRO A 355 7.87 40.71 0.23
CA PRO A 355 7.64 40.17 1.57
C PRO A 355 8.21 38.76 1.77
N SER A 356 8.57 38.05 0.70
CA SER A 356 9.14 36.70 0.74
C SER A 356 10.68 36.69 0.75
N LEU A 357 11.34 37.84 0.60
CA LEU A 357 12.77 37.93 0.40
C LEU A 357 13.59 37.31 1.55
N ALA A 358 13.20 37.56 2.81
CA ALA A 358 13.85 36.98 3.98
C ALA A 358 13.66 35.45 4.05
N LEU A 359 12.43 34.97 3.78
CA LEU A 359 12.13 33.54 3.75
C LEU A 359 12.94 32.83 2.67
N GLN A 360 13.00 33.39 1.45
CA GLN A 360 13.79 32.87 0.35
C GLN A 360 15.28 32.77 0.73
N PHE A 361 15.83 33.79 1.38
CA PHE A 361 17.23 33.77 1.84
C PHE A 361 17.47 32.65 2.85
N VAL A 362 16.64 32.55 3.89
CA VAL A 362 16.78 31.49 4.90
C VAL A 362 16.64 30.10 4.26
N ALA A 363 15.66 29.92 3.37
CA ALA A 363 15.45 28.67 2.65
C ALA A 363 16.63 28.28 1.75
N GLU A 364 17.25 29.24 1.04
CA GLU A 364 18.45 28.98 0.22
C GLU A 364 19.66 28.59 1.09
N ILE A 365 19.81 29.15 2.29
CA ILE A 365 20.88 28.76 3.22
C ILE A 365 20.61 27.37 3.83
N ILE A 366 19.35 27.07 4.18
CA ILE A 366 18.95 25.72 4.59
C ILE A 366 19.27 24.72 3.48
N GLU A 367 18.87 25.00 2.24
CA GLU A 367 19.16 24.16 1.07
C GLU A 367 20.66 23.89 0.93
N CYS A 368 21.51 24.92 1.14
CA CYS A 368 22.97 24.75 1.12
C CYS A 368 23.42 23.60 2.03
N ALA A 369 22.89 23.45 3.26
CA ALA A 369 23.29 22.38 4.17
C ALA A 369 22.96 20.95 3.69
N PHE A 370 22.02 20.80 2.74
CA PHE A 370 21.69 19.51 2.12
C PHE A 370 22.63 19.12 0.98
N HIS A 371 23.52 20.00 0.55
CA HIS A 371 24.49 19.76 -0.52
C HIS A 371 25.86 19.33 0.01
N ASN A 372 26.59 18.48 -0.73
CA ASN A 372 27.91 17.98 -0.31
C ASN A 372 28.95 19.11 -0.16
N ARG A 373 28.84 20.14 -1.01
CA ARG A 373 29.65 21.37 -0.93
C ARG A 373 28.80 22.59 -0.60
N GLY A 374 27.86 22.38 0.33
CA GLY A 374 26.93 23.41 0.78
C GLY A 374 27.58 24.71 1.22
N GLN A 375 28.64 24.59 2.01
CA GLN A 375 29.35 25.74 2.56
C GLN A 375 29.97 26.62 1.46
N ASP A 376 30.41 26.04 0.34
CA ASP A 376 30.96 26.78 -0.80
C ASP A 376 29.89 27.60 -1.54
N ARG A 377 28.61 27.20 -1.41
CA ARG A 377 27.46 27.88 -2.05
C ARG A 377 26.99 29.08 -1.23
N THR A 378 27.11 29.03 0.10
CA THR A 378 26.65 30.07 1.03
C THR A 378 27.11 31.49 0.67
N PRO A 379 28.39 31.77 0.35
CA PRO A 379 28.83 33.12 -0.01
C PRO A 379 28.12 33.69 -1.24
N SER A 380 27.77 32.84 -2.22
CA SER A 380 27.07 33.28 -3.43
C SER A 380 25.63 33.71 -3.15
N VAL A 381 24.93 32.97 -2.27
CA VAL A 381 23.58 33.28 -1.78
C VAL A 381 23.60 34.59 -1.00
N VAL A 382 24.52 34.72 -0.03
CA VAL A 382 24.70 35.92 0.79
C VAL A 382 24.98 37.15 -0.08
N LYS A 383 25.94 37.06 -1.01
CA LYS A 383 26.26 38.17 -1.94
C LYS A 383 25.05 38.60 -2.78
N ARG A 384 24.27 37.64 -3.28
CA ARG A 384 23.04 37.91 -4.06
C ARG A 384 21.99 38.60 -3.19
N PHE A 385 21.82 38.16 -1.95
CA PHE A 385 20.87 38.74 -1.01
C PHE A 385 21.29 40.14 -0.52
N ILE A 386 22.56 40.36 -0.19
CA ILE A 386 23.11 41.70 0.14
C ILE A 386 22.80 42.69 -0.98
N LYS A 387 23.06 42.30 -2.23
CA LYS A 387 22.80 43.14 -3.41
C LYS A 387 21.32 43.54 -3.53
N LYS A 388 20.39 42.66 -3.14
CA LYS A 388 18.95 42.91 -3.20
C LYS A 388 18.42 43.68 -1.99
N SER A 389 18.89 43.34 -0.79
CA SER A 389 18.36 43.84 0.50
C SER A 389 18.98 45.15 0.96
N GLY A 390 20.24 45.41 0.61
CA GLY A 390 21.02 46.53 1.13
C GLY A 390 21.36 46.41 2.61
N LEU A 391 21.20 45.22 3.22
CA LEU A 391 21.56 44.96 4.61
C LEU A 391 23.07 44.84 4.80
N ASP A 392 23.50 45.01 6.06
CA ASP A 392 24.91 44.90 6.44
C ASP A 392 25.49 43.53 6.08
N PRO A 393 26.58 43.47 5.28
CA PRO A 393 27.22 42.22 4.89
C PRO A 393 27.65 41.36 6.07
N GLN A 394 28.21 41.97 7.12
CA GLN A 394 28.77 41.21 8.25
C GLN A 394 27.67 40.50 9.04
N TYR A 395 26.56 41.19 9.32
CA TYR A 395 25.39 40.58 9.93
C TYR A 395 24.83 39.40 9.10
N LEU A 396 24.73 39.55 7.78
CA LEU A 396 24.18 38.51 6.91
C LEU A 396 25.11 37.30 6.76
N GLU A 397 26.42 37.50 6.72
CA GLU A 397 27.39 36.41 6.72
C GLU A 397 27.33 35.61 8.04
N GLN A 398 27.22 36.31 9.17
CA GLN A 398 27.05 35.66 10.48
C GLN A 398 25.72 34.89 10.57
N SER A 399 24.62 35.50 10.15
CA SER A 399 23.30 34.87 10.15
C SER A 399 23.27 33.65 9.24
N ALA A 400 23.80 33.76 8.03
CA ALA A 400 23.90 32.63 7.10
C ALA A 400 24.76 31.50 7.67
N HIS A 401 25.89 31.81 8.32
CA HIS A 401 26.70 30.81 8.98
C HIS A 401 25.92 30.10 10.10
N GLN A 402 25.22 30.85 10.96
CA GLN A 402 24.40 30.26 12.04
C GLN A 402 23.29 29.37 11.50
N ILE A 403 22.52 29.83 10.51
CA ILE A 403 21.45 29.05 9.85
C ILE A 403 22.04 27.77 9.25
N PHE A 404 23.16 27.87 8.55
CA PHE A 404 23.84 26.74 7.93
C PHE A 404 24.28 25.72 9.00
N MET A 405 24.95 26.17 10.06
CA MET A 405 25.42 25.27 11.13
C MET A 405 24.26 24.58 11.84
N LEU A 406 23.18 25.30 12.14
CA LEU A 406 21.95 24.72 12.74
C LEU A 406 21.34 23.63 11.85
N THR A 407 21.22 23.91 10.56
CA THR A 407 20.64 22.97 9.58
C THR A 407 21.57 21.76 9.36
N PHE A 408 22.88 22.00 9.33
CA PHE A 408 23.88 20.95 9.20
C PHE A 408 23.84 19.99 10.40
N THR A 409 23.74 20.51 11.63
CA THR A 409 23.55 19.68 12.83
C THR A 409 22.25 18.87 12.75
N GLU A 410 21.17 19.45 12.23
CA GLU A 410 19.90 18.74 12.07
C GLU A 410 19.96 17.58 11.07
N THR A 411 20.85 17.64 10.08
CA THR A 411 20.93 16.66 8.99
C THR A 411 22.23 15.85 9.03
N LEU A 412 22.94 15.92 10.15
CA LEU A 412 24.28 15.38 10.32
C LEU A 412 24.31 13.86 10.11
N PHE A 413 25.28 13.36 9.34
CA PHE A 413 25.45 11.91 9.21
C PHE A 413 26.36 11.35 10.30
N LYS A 414 26.15 10.08 10.66
CA LYS A 414 26.97 9.36 11.65
C LYS A 414 28.46 9.29 11.28
N PHE A 415 28.79 9.29 9.99
CA PHE A 415 30.20 9.36 9.56
C PHE A 415 30.78 10.77 9.72
N GLU A 416 29.98 11.82 9.54
CA GLU A 416 30.42 13.22 9.75
C GLU A 416 30.63 13.52 11.23
N GLU A 417 29.80 12.94 12.12
CA GLU A 417 30.01 12.98 13.57
C GLU A 417 31.38 12.39 13.95
N ARG A 418 31.76 11.28 13.32
CA ARG A 418 33.07 10.63 13.55
C ARG A 418 34.23 11.47 13.03
N LEU A 419 34.04 12.16 11.91
CA LEU A 419 35.07 13.01 11.31
C LEU A 419 35.22 14.36 12.01
N ASN A 420 34.17 14.85 12.67
CA ASN A 420 34.15 16.17 13.32
C ASN A 420 33.66 16.10 14.78
N PRO A 421 34.29 15.29 15.65
CA PRO A 421 33.81 15.08 17.02
C PRO A 421 33.80 16.36 17.86
N MET A 422 34.73 17.29 17.58
CA MET A 422 34.77 18.59 18.25
C MET A 422 33.54 19.45 17.89
N HIS A 423 33.10 19.43 16.64
CA HIS A 423 31.91 20.16 16.23
C HIS A 423 30.65 19.60 16.92
N THR A 424 30.50 18.28 16.92
CA THR A 424 29.39 17.61 17.62
C THR A 424 29.42 17.90 19.12
N ALA A 425 30.60 17.90 19.76
CA ALA A 425 30.74 18.24 21.17
C ALA A 425 30.36 19.69 21.47
N VAL A 426 30.75 20.64 20.62
CA VAL A 426 30.37 22.06 20.75
C VAL A 426 28.86 22.23 20.64
N MET A 427 28.22 21.58 19.66
CA MET A 427 26.76 21.65 19.49
C MET A 427 26.00 20.95 20.62
N ALA A 428 26.50 19.82 21.11
CA ALA A 428 25.93 19.18 22.29
C ALA A 428 26.06 20.07 23.54
N ALA A 429 27.18 20.79 23.69
CA ALA A 429 27.40 21.72 24.80
C ALA A 429 26.48 22.95 24.76
N THR A 430 26.00 23.35 23.58
CA THR A 430 24.95 24.38 23.43
C THR A 430 23.53 23.83 23.62
N GLY A 431 23.39 22.55 23.99
CA GLY A 431 22.11 21.88 24.17
C GLY A 431 21.42 21.49 22.86
N MET A 432 22.10 21.60 21.72
CA MET A 432 21.55 21.20 20.43
C MET A 432 21.68 19.68 20.27
N ARG A 433 20.58 19.04 19.87
CA ARG A 433 20.52 17.63 19.52
C ARG A 433 20.38 17.50 18.01
N SER A 434 21.13 16.58 17.39
CA SER A 434 20.94 16.24 15.98
C SER A 434 19.54 15.67 15.76
N HIS A 435 18.96 15.93 14.58
CA HIS A 435 17.67 15.41 14.15
C HIS A 435 16.46 15.82 15.03
N ALA A 436 16.56 16.95 15.73
CA ALA A 436 15.58 17.41 16.69
C ALA A 436 14.43 18.23 16.10
N TRP A 437 14.54 18.71 14.85
CA TRP A 437 13.51 19.54 14.24
C TRP A 437 12.18 18.79 14.16
N LEU A 438 12.19 17.52 13.78
CA LEU A 438 10.96 16.74 13.63
C LEU A 438 10.70 15.76 14.78
N ASP A 439 11.36 15.90 15.94
CA ASP A 439 11.25 14.99 17.11
C ASP A 439 9.80 14.67 17.54
N ALA A 440 8.87 15.59 17.34
CA ALA A 440 7.45 15.39 17.67
C ALA A 440 6.69 14.52 16.64
N SER A 441 7.35 14.07 15.58
CA SER A 441 6.81 13.22 14.51
C SER A 441 7.59 11.90 14.54
N GLU A 442 6.95 10.82 14.94
CA GLU A 442 7.56 9.52 15.18
C GLU A 442 8.02 8.83 13.90
N TYR A 443 7.26 9.02 12.80
CA TYR A 443 7.47 8.29 11.55
C TYR A 443 8.24 9.07 10.49
N ILE A 444 8.37 10.40 10.61
CA ILE A 444 9.20 11.23 9.73
C ILE A 444 10.30 12.01 10.46
N GLY A 445 10.37 11.91 11.79
CA GLY A 445 11.34 12.60 12.65
C GLY A 445 12.02 11.64 13.64
N GLY A 446 12.82 12.19 14.56
CA GLY A 446 13.53 11.40 15.57
C GLY A 446 14.33 10.25 14.94
N ASN A 447 14.01 9.00 15.30
CA ASN A 447 14.66 7.80 14.75
C ASN A 447 14.34 7.55 13.27
N CYS A 448 13.25 8.10 12.76
CA CYS A 448 12.78 7.96 11.39
C CYS A 448 12.99 9.26 10.59
N CYS A 449 14.04 10.03 10.89
CA CYS A 449 14.22 11.37 10.32
C CYS A 449 14.29 11.37 8.79
N ILE A 450 13.27 11.96 8.15
CA ILE A 450 13.16 12.11 6.69
C ILE A 450 14.19 13.10 6.11
N LEU A 451 14.70 14.02 6.93
CA LEU A 451 15.67 15.03 6.49
C LEU A 451 17.00 14.38 6.08
N ASN A 452 17.38 13.27 6.70
CA ASN A 452 18.55 12.48 6.29
C ASN A 452 18.33 11.86 4.90
N THR A 453 17.14 11.33 4.64
CA THR A 453 16.78 10.81 3.31
C THR A 453 16.86 11.93 2.26
N GLN A 454 16.26 13.10 2.52
CA GLN A 454 16.36 14.27 1.63
C GLN A 454 17.83 14.61 1.31
N ARG A 455 18.68 14.66 2.33
CA ARG A 455 20.10 15.03 2.18
C ARG A 455 20.87 14.01 1.36
N ILE A 456 20.68 12.71 1.62
CA ILE A 456 21.32 11.64 0.82
C ILE A 456 20.88 11.76 -0.65
N VAL A 457 19.58 11.90 -0.91
CA VAL A 457 19.06 12.00 -2.28
C VAL A 457 19.65 13.22 -3.00
N GLN A 458 19.70 14.37 -2.34
CA GLN A 458 20.29 15.59 -2.89
C GLN A 458 21.78 15.38 -3.22
N MET A 459 22.56 14.81 -2.31
CA MET A 459 23.99 14.57 -2.50
C MET A 459 24.28 13.56 -3.60
N VAL A 460 23.51 12.47 -3.69
CA VAL A 460 23.70 11.45 -4.73
C VAL A 460 23.32 11.99 -6.11
N LEU A 461 22.25 12.77 -6.22
CA LEU A 461 21.86 13.44 -7.47
C LEU A 461 22.93 14.42 -7.98
N GLU A 462 23.63 15.12 -7.09
CA GLU A 462 24.73 16.02 -7.47
C GLU A 462 25.96 15.28 -8.00
N GLN A 463 26.21 14.07 -7.51
CA GLN A 463 27.35 13.25 -7.94
C GLN A 463 27.09 12.56 -9.28
N MET A 464 25.83 12.51 -9.69
CA MET A 464 25.40 11.86 -10.92
C MET A 464 25.91 12.63 -12.15
N LYS A 465 26.78 11.99 -12.94
CA LYS A 465 27.17 12.45 -14.28
C LYS A 465 26.48 11.62 -15.34
N ASP A 466 26.22 12.20 -16.51
CA ASP A 466 25.47 11.52 -17.58
C ASP A 466 26.17 10.26 -18.10
N ASP A 467 27.51 10.25 -18.08
CA ASP A 467 28.33 9.17 -18.64
C ASP A 467 28.97 8.26 -17.56
N GLN A 468 28.66 8.46 -16.27
CA GLN A 468 29.27 7.69 -15.18
C GLN A 468 28.21 7.02 -14.31
N ARG A 469 28.40 5.70 -14.11
CA ARG A 469 27.64 4.96 -13.10
C ARG A 469 28.04 5.47 -11.72
N LEU A 470 27.04 5.68 -10.87
CA LEU A 470 27.25 5.98 -9.46
C LEU A 470 27.74 4.70 -8.76
N THR A 471 28.91 4.76 -8.14
CA THR A 471 29.40 3.71 -7.26
C THR A 471 29.51 4.25 -5.84
N GLY A 472 28.73 3.67 -4.92
CA GLY A 472 28.90 3.93 -3.49
C GLY A 472 30.17 3.26 -2.99
N ARG A 473 31.01 3.98 -2.25
CA ARG A 473 32.15 3.37 -1.55
C ARG A 473 31.62 2.67 -0.28
N PRO A 474 31.76 1.34 -0.16
CA PRO A 474 31.23 0.64 1.01
C PRO A 474 31.83 1.14 2.32
N GLY A 475 30.98 1.30 3.33
CA GLY A 475 31.30 1.78 4.67
C GLY A 475 31.51 3.29 4.78
N PHE A 476 31.31 4.05 3.68
CA PHE A 476 31.50 5.51 3.70
C PHE A 476 30.37 6.22 4.45
N TRP A 477 29.12 5.83 4.21
CA TRP A 477 27.94 6.49 4.74
C TRP A 477 27.57 5.98 6.14
N GLY A 478 27.89 4.72 6.44
CA GLY A 478 27.54 4.11 7.71
C GLY A 478 27.99 2.64 7.83
N PRO A 479 27.55 1.95 8.91
CA PRO A 479 27.69 0.50 8.98
C PRO A 479 26.86 -0.17 7.87
N SER A 480 27.32 -1.33 7.37
CA SER A 480 26.54 -2.14 6.44
C SER A 480 25.29 -2.69 7.12
N PHE A 481 24.13 -2.54 6.49
CA PHE A 481 22.89 -3.14 6.96
C PHE A 481 22.89 -4.67 6.75
N ASP A 482 22.53 -5.41 7.80
CA ASP A 482 22.31 -6.84 7.76
C ASP A 482 21.13 -7.16 8.69
N GLU A 483 20.05 -7.70 8.15
CA GLU A 483 18.82 -7.97 8.90
C GLU A 483 19.01 -8.97 10.07
N ASP A 484 20.00 -9.86 9.98
CA ASP A 484 20.22 -10.91 10.97
C ASP A 484 21.29 -10.50 11.99
N LYS A 485 22.32 -9.77 11.55
CA LYS A 485 23.46 -9.38 12.40
C LYS A 485 23.37 -7.96 12.94
N TYR A 486 22.87 -7.03 12.13
CA TYR A 486 22.92 -5.60 12.38
C TYR A 486 21.57 -4.94 12.03
N ARG A 487 20.52 -5.37 12.74
CA ARG A 487 19.18 -4.78 12.61
C ARG A 487 19.25 -3.28 12.83
N ALA A 488 18.59 -2.53 11.97
CA ALA A 488 18.47 -1.09 12.10
C ALA A 488 17.57 -0.76 13.29
N THR A 489 18.07 0.04 14.22
CA THR A 489 17.32 0.54 15.38
C THR A 489 16.61 1.87 15.09
N ARG A 490 17.01 2.50 13.99
CA ARG A 490 16.54 3.77 13.46
C ARG A 490 16.79 3.79 11.95
N ILE A 491 16.14 4.67 11.22
CA ILE A 491 16.40 4.84 9.78
C ILE A 491 17.69 5.62 9.57
N TRP A 492 17.81 6.80 10.19
CA TRP A 492 19.01 7.62 10.03
C TRP A 492 20.23 6.96 10.67
N GLY A 493 21.36 6.98 9.98
CA GLY A 493 22.62 6.38 10.43
C GLY A 493 22.72 4.86 10.23
N ASP A 494 21.68 4.08 10.53
CA ASP A 494 21.74 2.61 10.40
C ASP A 494 21.37 2.14 8.98
N LEU A 495 20.50 2.86 8.24
CA LEU A 495 20.14 2.53 6.85
C LEU A 495 20.79 3.45 5.81
N ASP A 496 21.55 4.47 6.22
CA ASP A 496 22.20 5.44 5.32
C ASP A 496 23.13 4.74 4.30
N GLU A 497 23.91 3.75 4.74
CA GLU A 497 24.81 2.96 3.89
C GLU A 497 24.05 2.14 2.85
N ALA A 498 23.04 1.38 3.29
CA ALA A 498 22.21 0.59 2.37
C ALA A 498 21.52 1.49 1.33
N PHE A 499 21.01 2.64 1.78
CA PHE A 499 20.31 3.58 0.92
C PHE A 499 21.23 4.23 -0.11
N ALA A 500 22.34 4.82 0.33
CA ALA A 500 23.23 5.61 -0.51
C ALA A 500 24.15 4.75 -1.38
N ALA A 501 24.57 3.57 -0.91
CA ALA A 501 25.52 2.72 -1.62
C ALA A 501 24.88 1.58 -2.44
N SER A 502 23.67 1.13 -2.07
CA SER A 502 23.02 0.00 -2.75
C SER A 502 21.70 0.38 -3.43
N ILE A 503 20.78 1.05 -2.72
CA ILE A 503 19.43 1.32 -3.24
C ILE A 503 19.45 2.42 -4.29
N MET A 504 19.88 3.63 -3.91
CA MET A 504 19.81 4.81 -4.78
C MET A 504 20.61 4.66 -6.09
N PRO A 505 21.87 4.17 -6.09
CA PRO A 505 22.61 4.02 -7.33
C PRO A 505 21.93 3.11 -8.35
N GLU A 506 21.41 1.96 -7.91
CA GLU A 506 20.72 1.01 -8.78
C GLU A 506 19.39 1.58 -9.30
N LEU A 507 18.59 2.21 -8.44
CA LEU A 507 17.33 2.84 -8.84
C LEU A 507 17.54 4.00 -9.83
N MET A 508 18.59 4.81 -9.63
CA MET A 508 18.92 5.89 -10.54
C MET A 508 19.46 5.35 -11.89
N GLU A 509 20.25 4.29 -11.86
CA GLU A 509 20.78 3.67 -13.07
C GLU A 509 19.66 3.05 -13.91
N ILE A 510 18.69 2.38 -13.28
CA ILE A 510 17.53 1.89 -14.02
C ILE A 510 16.68 3.04 -14.56
N CYS A 511 16.46 4.11 -13.78
CA CYS A 511 15.75 5.31 -14.25
C CYS A 511 16.48 6.01 -15.41
N ARG A 512 17.81 5.88 -15.51
CA ARG A 512 18.58 6.43 -16.63
C ARG A 512 18.40 5.59 -17.90
N ASN A 513 18.38 4.27 -17.78
CA ASN A 513 18.49 3.36 -18.93
C ASN A 513 17.17 2.75 -19.40
N ALA A 514 16.25 2.46 -18.48
CA ALA A 514 14.98 1.85 -18.83
C ALA A 514 14.04 2.87 -19.51
N PRO A 515 13.32 2.47 -20.56
CA PRO A 515 12.38 3.34 -21.27
C PRO A 515 11.05 3.46 -20.52
N PHE A 516 11.09 3.86 -19.24
CA PHE A 516 9.89 3.98 -18.40
C PHE A 516 8.84 4.89 -19.04
N GLN A 517 9.21 5.86 -19.88
CA GLN A 517 8.27 6.77 -20.57
C GLN A 517 7.33 6.08 -21.55
N CYS A 518 7.65 4.85 -21.94
CA CYS A 518 6.82 4.04 -22.82
C CYS A 518 5.81 3.18 -22.04
N LEU A 519 5.87 3.17 -20.71
CA LEU A 519 5.01 2.35 -19.87
C LEU A 519 3.67 3.06 -19.59
N PRO A 520 2.52 2.43 -19.91
CA PRO A 520 1.22 2.96 -19.54
C PRO A 520 1.02 2.98 -18.02
N ASP A 521 0.27 3.97 -17.54
CA ASP A 521 -0.25 4.05 -16.16
C ASP A 521 0.80 3.96 -15.04
N ARG A 522 2.07 4.22 -15.36
CA ARG A 522 3.21 4.11 -14.44
C ARG A 522 3.10 5.06 -13.24
N GLU A 523 2.45 6.21 -13.39
CA GLU A 523 2.25 7.15 -12.27
C GLU A 523 1.48 6.53 -11.09
N ASN A 524 0.63 5.52 -11.37
CA ASN A 524 -0.23 4.88 -10.37
C ASN A 524 0.35 3.58 -9.82
N LEU A 525 1.12 2.85 -10.63
CA LEU A 525 1.65 1.52 -10.29
C LEU A 525 3.14 1.55 -9.90
N PHE A 526 3.88 2.54 -10.38
CA PHE A 526 5.31 2.79 -10.14
C PHE A 526 5.51 4.22 -9.60
N THR A 527 4.72 4.66 -8.63
CA THR A 527 4.70 6.06 -8.20
C THR A 527 6.09 6.54 -7.72
N VAL A 528 6.82 5.75 -6.95
CA VAL A 528 8.15 6.16 -6.45
C VAL A 528 9.17 6.15 -7.58
N ILE A 529 9.18 5.10 -8.41
CA ILE A 529 10.07 4.99 -9.58
C ILE A 529 9.78 6.09 -10.61
N ASP A 530 8.52 6.44 -10.86
CA ASP A 530 8.15 7.48 -11.82
C ASP A 530 8.61 8.86 -11.34
N LEU A 531 8.41 9.19 -10.06
CA LEU A 531 8.92 10.44 -9.48
C LEU A 531 10.45 10.51 -9.56
N LEU A 532 11.16 9.40 -9.28
CA LEU A 532 12.61 9.35 -9.39
C LEU A 532 13.05 9.50 -10.85
N HIS A 533 12.39 8.81 -11.78
CA HIS A 533 12.65 8.90 -13.21
C HIS A 533 12.48 10.33 -13.73
N GLN A 534 11.40 11.01 -13.33
CA GLN A 534 11.16 12.42 -13.66
C GLN A 534 12.29 13.32 -13.15
N GLN A 535 12.79 13.10 -11.92
CA GLN A 535 13.91 13.87 -11.37
C GLN A 535 15.24 13.57 -12.07
N VAL A 536 15.52 12.30 -12.35
CA VAL A 536 16.76 11.83 -12.99
C VAL A 536 16.88 12.32 -14.44
N LYS A 537 15.76 12.33 -15.18
CA LYS A 537 15.67 12.81 -16.57
C LYS A 537 15.41 14.32 -16.69
N GLY A 538 14.94 14.94 -15.61
CA GLY A 538 14.63 16.36 -15.54
C GLY A 538 15.83 17.23 -15.21
N ASP A 539 15.53 18.45 -14.77
CA ASP A 539 16.53 19.40 -14.31
C ASP A 539 17.00 19.06 -12.89
N ARG A 540 18.16 18.42 -12.79
CA ARG A 540 18.77 17.99 -11.52
C ARG A 540 19.23 19.14 -10.63
N THR A 541 19.25 20.38 -11.15
CA THR A 541 19.56 21.57 -10.34
C THR A 541 18.37 22.03 -9.50
N ARG A 542 17.16 21.54 -9.81
CA ARG A 542 15.97 21.83 -9.01
C ARG A 542 16.01 21.07 -7.67
N PRO A 543 15.46 21.66 -6.61
CA PRO A 543 15.26 20.97 -5.34
C PRO A 543 14.54 19.63 -5.54
N VAL A 544 14.96 18.62 -4.79
CA VAL A 544 14.26 17.33 -4.76
C VAL A 544 12.81 17.53 -4.31
N PRO A 545 11.80 17.06 -5.08
CA PRO A 545 10.40 17.20 -4.70
C PRO A 545 10.07 16.52 -3.36
N ILE A 546 9.23 17.15 -2.54
CA ILE A 546 8.80 16.63 -1.23
C ILE A 546 8.23 15.21 -1.36
N ALA A 547 7.41 14.97 -2.40
CA ALA A 547 6.82 13.67 -2.66
C ALA A 547 7.84 12.58 -3.02
N LEU A 548 8.90 12.92 -3.78
CA LEU A 548 9.96 11.96 -4.10
C LEU A 548 10.70 11.55 -2.82
N THR A 549 11.03 12.52 -1.98
CA THR A 549 11.66 12.25 -0.68
C THR A 549 10.76 11.43 0.23
N PHE A 550 9.47 11.72 0.27
CA PHE A 550 8.49 10.92 0.99
C PHE A 550 8.44 9.47 0.48
N GLY A 551 8.37 9.26 -0.83
CA GLY A 551 8.34 7.94 -1.44
C GLY A 551 9.62 7.14 -1.20
N LEU A 552 10.79 7.78 -1.32
CA LEU A 552 12.08 7.15 -1.00
C LEU A 552 12.24 6.88 0.50
N HIS A 553 11.68 7.73 1.36
CA HIS A 553 11.62 7.45 2.79
C HIS A 553 10.67 6.29 3.09
N ALA A 554 9.57 6.14 2.35
CA ALA A 554 8.67 4.99 2.45
C ALA A 554 9.37 3.67 2.05
N VAL A 555 10.32 3.71 1.11
CA VAL A 555 11.21 2.56 0.83
C VAL A 555 11.98 2.16 2.08
N LEU A 556 12.63 3.12 2.75
CA LEU A 556 13.38 2.86 3.99
C LEU A 556 12.48 2.43 5.14
N MET A 557 11.30 3.04 5.27
CA MET A 557 10.30 2.69 6.27
C MET A 557 9.81 1.25 6.07
N SER A 558 9.62 0.82 4.82
CA SER A 558 9.21 -0.56 4.51
C SER A 558 10.27 -1.59 4.95
N ILE A 559 11.56 -1.27 4.75
CA ILE A 559 12.68 -2.10 5.22
C ILE A 559 12.72 -2.09 6.75
N PHE A 560 12.63 -0.91 7.35
CA PHE A 560 12.71 -0.71 8.79
C PHE A 560 11.56 -1.40 9.54
N ALA A 561 10.34 -1.38 8.99
CA ALA A 561 9.19 -2.06 9.55
C ALA A 561 9.35 -3.58 9.46
N LEU A 562 9.68 -4.11 8.28
CA LEU A 562 9.69 -5.55 8.03
C LEU A 562 10.90 -6.31 8.59
N GLN A 563 12.06 -5.66 8.75
CA GLN A 563 13.30 -6.33 9.15
C GLN A 563 13.16 -7.26 10.38
N GLY A 564 13.82 -8.40 10.30
CA GLY A 564 14.08 -9.37 11.35
C GLY A 564 13.76 -10.79 10.89
N ASP A 565 14.52 -11.76 11.40
CA ASP A 565 14.29 -13.20 11.20
C ASP A 565 14.27 -13.61 9.70
N GLY A 566 15.09 -12.93 8.90
CA GLY A 566 15.17 -13.09 7.44
C GLY A 566 13.88 -12.73 6.69
N ASP A 567 12.93 -12.02 7.30
CA ASP A 567 11.64 -11.66 6.70
C ASP A 567 11.84 -10.88 5.39
N LEU A 568 12.75 -9.90 5.33
CA LEU A 568 13.04 -9.15 4.10
C LEU A 568 13.58 -10.08 3.01
N ALA A 569 14.48 -10.99 3.37
CA ALA A 569 15.07 -11.93 2.42
C ALA A 569 14.03 -12.88 1.82
N ARG A 570 13.12 -13.42 2.64
CA ARG A 570 12.03 -14.30 2.20
C ARG A 570 11.07 -13.54 1.28
N LEU A 571 10.63 -12.35 1.69
CA LEU A 571 9.68 -11.54 0.92
C LEU A 571 10.26 -11.16 -0.45
N ALA A 572 11.51 -10.70 -0.49
CA ALA A 572 12.22 -10.39 -1.72
C ALA A 572 12.33 -11.61 -2.63
N GLY A 573 12.61 -12.79 -2.06
CA GLY A 573 12.62 -14.06 -2.78
C GLY A 573 11.27 -14.40 -3.43
N TYR A 574 10.17 -14.29 -2.68
CA TYR A 574 8.82 -14.57 -3.20
C TYR A 574 8.39 -13.58 -4.28
N ALA A 575 8.65 -12.29 -4.09
CA ALA A 575 8.35 -11.26 -5.08
C ALA A 575 9.14 -11.50 -6.38
N LYS A 576 10.46 -11.68 -6.27
CA LYS A 576 11.34 -11.96 -7.42
C LYS A 576 10.94 -13.22 -8.16
N GLN A 577 10.68 -14.31 -7.44
CA GLN A 577 10.31 -15.58 -8.06
C GLN A 577 8.94 -15.49 -8.75
N SER A 578 7.96 -14.80 -8.14
CA SER A 578 6.65 -14.61 -8.76
C SER A 578 6.72 -13.73 -10.01
N TYR A 579 7.52 -12.67 -9.96
CA TYR A 579 7.80 -11.81 -11.11
C TYR A 579 8.44 -12.61 -12.25
N ASN A 580 9.53 -13.35 -11.97
CA ASN A 580 10.21 -14.16 -12.97
C ASN A 580 9.29 -15.22 -13.58
N LEU A 581 8.49 -15.91 -12.76
CA LEU A 581 7.56 -16.93 -13.22
C LEU A 581 6.50 -16.37 -14.18
N LEU A 582 6.00 -15.15 -13.95
CA LEU A 582 5.09 -14.48 -14.88
C LEU A 582 5.76 -14.30 -16.25
N PHE A 583 6.99 -13.81 -16.29
CA PHE A 583 7.68 -13.58 -17.56
C PHE A 583 8.10 -14.90 -18.22
N GLU A 584 8.52 -15.91 -17.46
CA GLU A 584 8.78 -17.27 -17.98
C GLU A 584 7.53 -17.85 -18.67
N GLN A 585 6.34 -17.67 -18.08
CA GLN A 585 5.07 -18.07 -18.69
C GLN A 585 4.78 -17.27 -19.97
N LEU A 586 5.05 -15.96 -20.00
CA LEU A 586 4.92 -15.14 -21.21
C LEU A 586 5.90 -15.57 -22.30
N HIS A 587 7.13 -15.92 -21.93
CA HIS A 587 8.15 -16.47 -22.83
C HIS A 587 7.72 -17.81 -23.41
N ALA A 588 7.24 -18.73 -22.58
CA ALA A 588 6.72 -20.02 -23.03
C ALA A 588 5.51 -19.86 -23.95
N SER A 589 4.65 -18.88 -23.68
CA SER A 589 3.46 -18.58 -24.49
C SER A 589 3.79 -17.86 -25.79
N SER A 590 4.97 -17.23 -25.91
CA SER A 590 5.42 -16.51 -27.10
C SER A 590 6.40 -17.29 -27.97
N ASP A 591 6.70 -18.54 -27.63
CA ASP A 591 7.64 -19.41 -28.36
C ASP A 591 7.18 -19.62 -29.82
N PRO A 592 7.92 -19.10 -30.82
CA PRO A 592 7.54 -19.21 -32.23
C PRO A 592 7.45 -20.66 -32.71
N SER A 593 8.20 -21.58 -32.09
CA SER A 593 8.19 -23.00 -32.46
C SER A 593 6.91 -23.72 -32.05
N LYS A 594 6.21 -23.18 -31.05
CA LYS A 594 4.89 -23.64 -30.57
C LYS A 594 3.76 -22.79 -31.13
N SER A 595 4.07 -21.59 -31.61
CA SER A 595 3.10 -20.74 -32.27
C SER A 595 2.66 -21.40 -33.57
N THR A 596 1.38 -21.77 -33.65
CA THR A 596 0.74 -21.89 -34.96
C THR A 596 0.97 -20.57 -35.69
N GLU A 597 1.33 -20.58 -36.98
CA GLU A 597 1.66 -19.42 -37.87
C GLU A 597 0.56 -18.33 -37.98
N ASN A 598 -0.41 -18.35 -37.08
CA ASN A 598 -1.79 -17.96 -37.20
C ASN A 598 -2.23 -16.95 -36.11
N SER A 599 -1.36 -16.19 -35.45
CA SER A 599 -1.82 -15.11 -34.53
C SER A 599 -0.82 -13.96 -34.32
N PRO A 600 -0.36 -13.26 -35.38
CA PRO A 600 0.72 -12.28 -35.29
C PRO A 600 0.46 -11.13 -34.28
N TYR A 601 -0.80 -10.74 -34.07
CA TYR A 601 -1.15 -9.68 -33.13
C TYR A 601 -1.04 -10.08 -31.65
N CYS A 602 -1.41 -11.32 -31.30
CA CYS A 602 -1.25 -11.83 -29.93
C CYS A 602 0.24 -11.87 -29.56
N TYR A 603 1.06 -12.44 -30.46
CA TYR A 603 2.51 -12.53 -30.26
C TYR A 603 3.23 -11.18 -30.26
N LEU A 604 2.81 -10.24 -31.12
CA LEU A 604 3.39 -8.89 -31.14
C LEU A 604 3.20 -8.19 -29.79
N ASN A 605 2.01 -8.30 -29.20
CA ASN A 605 1.75 -7.74 -27.89
C ASN A 605 2.59 -8.43 -26.80
N LEU A 606 2.68 -9.78 -26.80
CA LEU A 606 3.54 -10.51 -25.86
C LEU A 606 5.03 -10.09 -25.96
N LEU A 607 5.54 -9.89 -27.19
CA LEU A 607 6.93 -9.48 -27.42
C LEU A 607 7.24 -8.06 -26.93
N LEU A 608 6.27 -7.14 -27.00
CA LEU A 608 6.45 -5.77 -26.50
C LEU A 608 6.67 -5.74 -24.98
N PHE A 609 5.91 -6.56 -24.23
CA PHE A 609 5.97 -6.57 -22.77
C PHE A 609 7.06 -7.48 -22.20
N ARG A 610 7.62 -8.41 -22.99
CA ARG A 610 8.73 -9.28 -22.57
C ARG A 610 9.94 -8.51 -22.03
N ASN A 611 10.26 -7.34 -22.60
CA ASN A 611 11.44 -6.56 -22.22
C ASN A 611 11.31 -5.93 -20.82
N ILE A 612 10.12 -5.88 -20.23
CA ILE A 612 9.91 -5.37 -18.86
C ILE A 612 10.57 -6.29 -17.82
N ALA A 613 10.77 -7.57 -18.15
CA ALA A 613 11.53 -8.48 -17.29
C ALA A 613 12.95 -7.95 -16.98
N GLU A 614 13.53 -7.16 -17.88
CA GLU A 614 14.87 -6.57 -17.70
C GLU A 614 14.86 -5.35 -16.76
N PHE A 615 13.69 -4.80 -16.40
CA PHE A 615 13.63 -3.60 -15.56
C PHE A 615 13.93 -3.89 -14.09
N ALA A 616 13.72 -5.13 -13.67
CA ALA A 616 14.01 -5.59 -12.31
C ALA A 616 15.39 -6.28 -12.21
N LYS A 617 16.34 -5.92 -13.08
CA LYS A 617 17.70 -6.45 -13.09
C LYS A 617 18.73 -5.34 -12.90
N PRO A 618 19.82 -5.60 -12.16
CA PRO A 618 20.93 -4.66 -12.08
C PRO A 618 21.51 -4.38 -13.47
N VAL A 619 21.79 -3.11 -13.74
CA VAL A 619 22.46 -2.73 -15.00
C VAL A 619 23.88 -3.32 -14.96
N PRO A 620 24.35 -4.03 -16.01
CA PRO A 620 25.68 -4.65 -15.99
C PRO A 620 26.80 -3.61 -15.82
N ILE A 621 27.78 -3.90 -14.95
CA ILE A 621 29.00 -3.07 -14.86
C ILE A 621 29.85 -3.34 -16.10
N ILE A 622 30.07 -2.31 -16.94
CA ILE A 622 31.05 -2.40 -18.03
C ILE A 622 32.43 -2.50 -17.38
N LYS A 623 33.11 -3.63 -17.61
CA LYS A 623 34.34 -4.14 -16.93
C LYS A 623 35.60 -3.25 -16.99
N ALA A 624 35.49 -1.95 -17.29
CA ALA A 624 36.65 -1.09 -17.53
C ALA A 624 37.47 -0.78 -16.27
N ASP A 625 36.94 -0.97 -15.05
CA ASP A 625 37.66 -0.66 -13.82
C ASP A 625 37.45 -1.74 -12.75
N GLN A 626 38.15 -2.88 -12.91
CA GLN A 626 38.11 -4.04 -12.00
C GLN A 626 38.75 -3.77 -10.62
N SER A 627 39.18 -2.53 -10.35
CA SER A 627 39.83 -2.14 -9.09
C SER A 627 38.84 -1.75 -7.99
N GLN A 628 37.54 -1.60 -8.29
CA GLN A 628 36.54 -1.14 -7.32
C GLN A 628 35.73 -2.29 -6.70
N VAL A 629 35.97 -2.47 -5.40
CA VAL A 629 35.21 -3.11 -4.31
C VAL A 629 34.06 -4.06 -4.68
N THR A 630 34.14 -5.28 -4.13
CA THR A 630 33.12 -6.33 -4.11
C THR A 630 31.89 -5.93 -3.29
N VAL A 631 31.02 -5.07 -3.83
CA VAL A 631 29.64 -5.00 -3.32
C VAL A 631 28.98 -6.34 -3.66
N ASP A 632 28.38 -6.99 -2.66
CA ASP A 632 27.58 -8.19 -2.89
C ASP A 632 26.40 -7.82 -3.80
N GLN A 633 26.51 -8.19 -5.07
CA GLN A 633 25.51 -7.89 -6.11
C GLN A 633 24.15 -8.48 -5.76
N VAL A 634 24.10 -9.62 -5.07
CA VAL A 634 22.85 -10.29 -4.70
C VAL A 634 22.17 -9.52 -3.58
N ALA A 635 22.92 -9.12 -2.54
CA ALA A 635 22.39 -8.28 -1.47
C ALA A 635 21.94 -6.90 -1.99
N ALA A 636 22.72 -6.28 -2.88
CA ALA A 636 22.38 -5.01 -3.48
C ALA A 636 21.09 -5.11 -4.32
N GLU A 637 20.98 -6.11 -5.21
CA GLU A 637 19.77 -6.35 -5.99
C GLU A 637 18.54 -6.56 -5.09
N ARG A 638 18.70 -7.35 -4.02
CA ARG A 638 17.64 -7.63 -3.06
C ARG A 638 17.16 -6.37 -2.37
N LEU A 639 18.07 -5.48 -1.96
CA LEU A 639 17.72 -4.23 -1.30
C LEU A 639 17.22 -3.15 -2.25
N SER A 640 17.68 -3.12 -3.52
CA SER A 640 17.29 -2.08 -4.46
C SER A 640 16.01 -2.40 -5.23
N PHE A 641 15.93 -3.57 -5.87
CA PHE A 641 14.82 -3.93 -6.76
C PHE A 641 13.75 -4.77 -6.07
N TRP A 642 14.12 -5.48 -5.00
CA TRP A 642 13.22 -6.41 -4.31
C TRP A 642 13.00 -6.07 -2.84
N ASN A 643 13.31 -4.84 -2.43
CA ASN A 643 12.82 -4.35 -1.15
C ASN A 643 11.28 -4.32 -1.15
N PRO A 644 10.64 -4.26 0.03
CA PRO A 644 9.21 -4.47 0.11
C PRO A 644 8.38 -3.49 -0.73
N LEU A 645 8.75 -2.20 -0.76
CA LEU A 645 8.02 -1.23 -1.57
C LEU A 645 8.27 -1.40 -3.07
N ILE A 646 9.53 -1.40 -3.51
CA ILE A 646 9.88 -1.48 -4.94
C ILE A 646 9.48 -2.84 -5.54
N GLY A 647 9.69 -3.93 -4.81
CA GLY A 647 9.22 -5.27 -5.22
C GLY A 647 7.71 -5.33 -5.33
N GLY A 648 6.97 -4.65 -4.44
CA GLY A 648 5.53 -4.49 -4.52
C GLY A 648 5.09 -3.69 -5.76
N GLU A 649 5.75 -2.59 -6.09
CA GLU A 649 5.47 -1.83 -7.32
C GLU A 649 5.72 -2.68 -8.60
N TYR A 650 6.80 -3.45 -8.64
CA TYR A 650 7.06 -4.39 -9.75
C TYR A 650 5.94 -5.43 -9.89
N MET A 651 5.46 -5.98 -8.77
CA MET A 651 4.36 -6.94 -8.78
C MET A 651 3.02 -6.29 -9.16
N LEU A 652 2.75 -5.05 -8.73
CA LEU A 652 1.59 -4.27 -9.17
C LEU A 652 1.61 -4.12 -10.70
N TYR A 653 2.72 -3.63 -11.25
CA TYR A 653 2.82 -3.41 -12.69
C TYR A 653 2.74 -4.72 -13.49
N ALA A 654 3.47 -5.76 -13.07
CA ALA A 654 3.45 -7.06 -13.73
C ALA A 654 2.03 -7.68 -13.71
N THR A 655 1.32 -7.60 -12.59
CA THR A 655 -0.03 -8.15 -12.46
C THR A 655 -1.04 -7.37 -13.28
N TYR A 656 -1.11 -6.05 -13.11
CA TYR A 656 -2.16 -5.25 -13.75
C TYR A 656 -1.92 -5.01 -15.23
N ILE A 657 -0.68 -4.75 -15.65
CA ILE A 657 -0.39 -4.44 -17.06
C ILE A 657 -0.05 -5.71 -17.86
N CYS A 658 0.88 -6.54 -17.37
CA CYS A 658 1.37 -7.69 -18.13
C CYS A 658 0.47 -8.93 -18.03
N SER A 659 -0.22 -9.13 -16.89
CA SER A 659 -1.21 -10.21 -16.78
C SER A 659 -2.61 -9.75 -17.18
N ILE A 660 -3.23 -8.82 -16.45
CA ILE A 660 -4.64 -8.48 -16.63
C ILE A 660 -4.85 -7.64 -17.91
N GLY A 661 -4.09 -6.56 -18.08
CA GLY A 661 -4.18 -5.66 -19.22
C GLY A 661 -3.90 -6.38 -20.54
N LEU A 662 -2.71 -6.96 -20.68
CA LEU A 662 -2.32 -7.74 -21.85
C LEU A 662 -3.16 -9.03 -22.00
N GLY A 663 -3.54 -9.66 -20.89
CA GLY A 663 -4.43 -10.82 -20.87
C GLY A 663 -5.78 -10.51 -21.47
N SER A 664 -6.38 -9.35 -21.17
CA SER A 664 -7.67 -8.95 -21.75
C SER A 664 -7.64 -8.91 -23.28
N ALA A 665 -6.51 -8.47 -23.86
CA ALA A 665 -6.30 -8.38 -25.29
C ALA A 665 -5.97 -9.74 -25.94
N THR A 666 -5.46 -10.70 -25.17
CA THR A 666 -4.93 -11.97 -25.70
C THR A 666 -5.82 -13.17 -25.41
N VAL A 667 -6.52 -13.19 -24.27
CA VAL A 667 -7.32 -14.32 -23.74
C VAL A 667 -8.41 -14.77 -24.70
N ASP A 668 -8.98 -13.84 -25.46
CA ASP A 668 -10.03 -14.10 -26.45
C ASP A 668 -9.72 -13.49 -27.83
N SER A 669 -8.43 -13.31 -28.15
CA SER A 669 -7.96 -12.68 -29.39
C SER A 669 -8.50 -13.33 -30.67
N LEU A 670 -8.76 -14.64 -30.65
CA LEU A 670 -9.33 -15.42 -31.74
C LEU A 670 -10.69 -16.05 -31.36
N GLY A 671 -11.29 -15.63 -30.25
CA GLY A 671 -12.53 -16.18 -29.71
C GLY A 671 -12.38 -17.50 -28.94
N GLN A 672 -11.15 -17.89 -28.60
CA GLN A 672 -10.83 -19.14 -27.91
C GLN A 672 -11.44 -19.23 -26.50
N LEU A 673 -11.60 -18.10 -25.80
CA LEU A 673 -12.27 -18.06 -24.50
C LEU A 673 -13.76 -18.30 -24.69
N ARG A 674 -14.40 -17.64 -25.67
CA ARG A 674 -15.80 -17.89 -26.03
C ARG A 674 -16.01 -19.36 -26.40
N PHE A 675 -15.14 -19.94 -27.23
CA PHE A 675 -15.21 -21.36 -27.59
C PHE A 675 -15.18 -22.29 -26.39
N ALA A 676 -14.21 -22.10 -25.50
CA ALA A 676 -14.02 -22.96 -24.34
C ALA A 676 -15.16 -22.81 -23.32
N LEU A 677 -15.56 -21.59 -22.99
CA LEU A 677 -16.59 -21.35 -21.97
C LEU A 677 -18.00 -21.73 -22.44
N HIS A 678 -18.37 -21.45 -23.70
CA HIS A 678 -19.67 -21.88 -24.22
C HIS A 678 -19.76 -23.40 -24.31
N LEU A 679 -18.67 -24.08 -24.70
CA LEU A 679 -18.59 -25.55 -24.67
C LEU A 679 -18.71 -26.08 -23.24
N TYR A 680 -17.94 -25.52 -22.30
CA TYR A 680 -17.98 -25.89 -20.89
C TYR A 680 -19.39 -25.79 -20.31
N ASN A 681 -20.07 -24.66 -20.53
CA ASN A 681 -21.45 -24.47 -20.08
C ASN A 681 -22.42 -25.47 -20.73
N GLY A 682 -22.29 -25.71 -22.03
CA GLY A 682 -23.13 -26.69 -22.73
C GLY A 682 -22.94 -28.12 -22.19
N LEU A 683 -21.71 -28.52 -21.90
CA LEU A 683 -21.40 -29.81 -21.28
C LEU A 683 -21.93 -29.91 -19.84
N GLN A 684 -21.82 -28.84 -19.04
CA GLN A 684 -22.42 -28.79 -17.70
C GLN A 684 -23.94 -28.87 -17.71
N ILE A 685 -24.60 -28.26 -18.70
CA ILE A 685 -26.06 -28.37 -18.85
C ILE A 685 -26.47 -29.81 -19.17
N ARG A 686 -25.68 -30.51 -19.97
CA ARG A 686 -25.91 -31.92 -20.30
C ARG A 686 -25.63 -32.83 -19.11
N GLU A 687 -24.50 -32.63 -18.44
CA GLU A 687 -24.06 -33.41 -17.28
C GLU A 687 -23.61 -32.47 -16.14
N PRO A 688 -24.50 -32.15 -15.18
CA PRO A 688 -24.19 -31.21 -14.10
C PRO A 688 -23.04 -31.65 -13.18
N SER A 689 -22.74 -32.94 -13.11
CA SER A 689 -21.59 -33.49 -12.38
C SER A 689 -20.27 -33.34 -13.13
N TRP A 690 -20.30 -32.98 -14.41
CA TRP A 690 -19.11 -32.79 -15.21
C TRP A 690 -18.42 -31.48 -14.82
N GLU A 691 -17.22 -31.59 -14.29
CA GLU A 691 -16.44 -30.45 -13.82
C GLU A 691 -14.99 -30.55 -14.28
N VAL A 692 -14.46 -29.42 -14.71
CA VAL A 692 -13.05 -29.22 -15.03
C VAL A 692 -12.58 -28.02 -14.20
N PRO A 693 -11.75 -28.21 -13.15
CA PRO A 693 -11.40 -27.16 -12.21
C PRO A 693 -10.81 -25.90 -12.86
N PHE A 694 -9.99 -26.08 -13.90
CA PHE A 694 -9.45 -24.96 -14.69
C PHE A 694 -10.58 -24.11 -15.30
N LEU A 695 -11.47 -24.74 -16.07
CA LEU A 695 -12.57 -24.05 -16.75
C LEU A 695 -13.59 -23.47 -15.76
N ARG A 696 -13.83 -24.13 -14.61
CA ARG A 696 -14.67 -23.57 -13.53
C ARG A 696 -14.11 -22.25 -13.01
N ASN A 697 -12.80 -22.19 -12.78
CA ASN A 697 -12.17 -20.98 -12.27
C ASN A 697 -12.23 -19.86 -13.32
N ILE A 698 -11.96 -20.16 -14.59
CA ILE A 698 -12.08 -19.18 -15.69
C ILE A 698 -13.54 -18.73 -15.88
N ASP A 699 -14.51 -19.64 -15.84
CA ASP A 699 -15.95 -19.31 -15.91
C ASP A 699 -16.37 -18.39 -14.75
N SER A 700 -15.86 -18.63 -13.53
CA SER A 700 -16.12 -17.76 -12.37
C SER A 700 -15.58 -16.34 -12.56
N VAL A 701 -14.44 -16.17 -13.22
CA VAL A 701 -13.85 -14.85 -13.51
C VAL A 701 -14.70 -14.09 -14.53
N PHE A 702 -15.12 -14.76 -15.60
CA PHE A 702 -15.82 -14.10 -16.70
C PHE A 702 -17.35 -14.23 -16.67
N LYS A 703 -17.93 -14.65 -15.53
CA LYS A 703 -19.38 -14.91 -15.39
C LYS A 703 -20.25 -13.68 -15.72
N ASP A 704 -19.74 -12.48 -15.46
CA ASP A 704 -20.46 -11.20 -15.64
C ASP A 704 -19.98 -10.45 -16.90
N THR A 705 -19.04 -11.02 -17.67
CA THR A 705 -18.45 -10.41 -18.85
C THR A 705 -19.40 -10.46 -20.03
N LYS A 706 -19.92 -9.29 -20.43
CA LYS A 706 -20.93 -9.15 -21.50
C LYS A 706 -20.43 -9.60 -22.86
N ALA A 707 -19.13 -9.54 -23.11
CA ALA A 707 -18.52 -10.00 -24.35
C ALA A 707 -18.62 -11.53 -24.54
N ILE A 708 -18.81 -12.29 -23.46
CA ILE A 708 -18.96 -13.75 -23.47
C ILE A 708 -20.43 -14.14 -23.33
N TRP A 709 -21.11 -13.58 -22.33
CA TRP A 709 -22.47 -13.92 -21.93
C TRP A 709 -23.47 -12.82 -22.29
N VAL A 710 -23.76 -12.66 -23.59
CA VAL A 710 -24.66 -11.60 -24.08
C VAL A 710 -26.09 -11.85 -23.60
N GLY A 711 -26.52 -11.09 -22.59
CA GLY A 711 -27.82 -11.26 -21.93
C GLY A 711 -27.82 -12.27 -20.78
N GLY A 712 -26.63 -12.65 -20.28
CA GLY A 712 -26.44 -13.63 -19.20
C GLY A 712 -26.04 -15.01 -19.71
N LYS A 713 -25.66 -15.88 -18.76
CA LYS A 713 -25.23 -17.25 -19.05
C LYS A 713 -26.41 -18.09 -19.59
N PRO A 714 -26.28 -18.74 -20.76
CA PRO A 714 -27.40 -19.42 -21.40
C PRO A 714 -27.81 -20.68 -20.62
N GLY A 715 -29.11 -20.91 -20.53
CA GLY A 715 -29.67 -22.20 -20.12
C GLY A 715 -29.88 -23.13 -21.32
N LYS A 716 -30.38 -24.35 -21.03
CA LYS A 716 -30.71 -25.34 -22.05
C LYS A 716 -31.63 -24.77 -23.14
N GLY A 717 -31.29 -25.01 -24.42
CA GLY A 717 -32.06 -24.53 -25.57
C GLY A 717 -31.66 -23.13 -26.05
N SER A 718 -30.63 -22.52 -25.47
CA SER A 718 -30.16 -21.17 -25.82
C SER A 718 -28.65 -21.03 -25.99
N CYS A 719 -27.88 -22.10 -25.81
CA CYS A 719 -26.41 -22.09 -25.91
C CYS A 719 -25.94 -21.60 -27.28
N CYS A 720 -26.48 -22.17 -28.37
CA CYS A 720 -26.14 -21.79 -29.73
C CYS A 720 -26.47 -20.32 -30.02
N LYS A 721 -27.66 -19.88 -29.57
CA LYS A 721 -28.11 -18.50 -29.76
C LYS A 721 -27.19 -17.51 -29.06
N VAL A 722 -26.88 -17.73 -27.78
CA VAL A 722 -26.04 -16.79 -27.02
C VAL A 722 -24.60 -16.83 -27.53
N PHE A 723 -24.09 -17.98 -27.95
CA PHE A 723 -22.79 -18.07 -28.63
C PHE A 723 -22.74 -17.18 -29.88
N TRP A 724 -23.71 -17.27 -30.80
CA TRP A 724 -23.75 -16.41 -31.98
C TRP A 724 -23.92 -14.93 -31.65
N MET A 725 -24.64 -14.61 -30.58
CA MET A 725 -24.72 -13.23 -30.07
C MET A 725 -23.37 -12.73 -29.56
N SER A 726 -22.61 -13.57 -28.85
CA SER A 726 -21.23 -13.26 -28.41
C SER A 726 -20.29 -13.03 -29.61
N TRP A 727 -20.62 -13.64 -30.74
CA TRP A 727 -19.93 -13.48 -32.02
C TRP A 727 -20.41 -12.28 -32.86
N GLY A 728 -21.11 -11.33 -32.25
CA GLY A 728 -21.52 -10.07 -32.89
C GLY A 728 -22.83 -10.13 -33.69
N MET A 729 -23.55 -11.26 -33.71
CA MET A 729 -24.87 -11.33 -34.34
C MET A 729 -25.95 -10.65 -33.50
N SER A 730 -26.94 -10.04 -34.14
CA SER A 730 -28.15 -9.57 -33.45
C SER A 730 -28.94 -10.77 -32.89
N ALA A 731 -29.71 -10.53 -31.83
CA ALA A 731 -30.52 -11.58 -31.19
C ALA A 731 -31.47 -12.30 -32.18
N SER A 732 -32.00 -11.58 -33.17
CA SER A 732 -32.85 -12.15 -34.23
C SER A 732 -32.07 -13.00 -35.24
N GLN A 733 -30.88 -12.54 -35.66
CA GLN A 733 -30.01 -13.33 -36.54
C GLN A 733 -29.50 -14.58 -35.84
N ALA A 734 -29.05 -14.46 -34.58
CA ALA A 734 -28.58 -15.56 -33.77
C ALA A 734 -29.69 -16.59 -33.50
N ALA A 735 -30.91 -16.13 -33.18
CA ALA A 735 -32.06 -17.03 -33.01
C ALA A 735 -32.40 -17.75 -34.33
N ARG A 736 -32.40 -17.02 -35.46
CA ARG A 736 -32.61 -17.62 -36.78
C ARG A 736 -31.54 -18.67 -37.08
N ARG A 737 -30.27 -18.38 -36.79
CA ARG A 737 -29.15 -19.32 -36.96
C ARG A 737 -29.30 -20.56 -36.08
N ALA A 738 -29.64 -20.41 -34.80
CA ALA A 738 -29.88 -21.52 -33.88
C ALA A 738 -31.09 -22.38 -34.31
N SER A 739 -32.11 -21.77 -34.94
CA SER A 739 -33.31 -22.48 -35.40
C SER A 739 -33.18 -23.17 -36.76
N GLN A 740 -32.19 -22.77 -37.58
CA GLN A 740 -31.96 -23.39 -38.89
C GLN A 740 -31.43 -24.81 -38.68
N GLN A 741 -32.34 -25.79 -38.71
CA GLN A 741 -32.07 -27.22 -38.53
C GLN A 741 -30.80 -27.67 -39.27
N VAL A 742 -30.07 -28.59 -38.64
CA VAL A 742 -28.97 -29.41 -39.20
C VAL A 742 -29.53 -30.41 -40.25
N LYS A 743 -30.44 -29.97 -41.12
CA LYS A 743 -30.89 -30.78 -42.24
C LYS A 743 -29.88 -30.64 -43.37
N SER A 744 -28.98 -31.63 -43.43
CA SER A 744 -28.19 -32.13 -44.57
C SER A 744 -27.36 -31.17 -45.45
N ASP A 745 -27.42 -29.85 -45.29
CA ASP A 745 -26.52 -28.97 -46.02
C ASP A 745 -25.10 -29.10 -45.43
N SER A 746 -24.09 -29.31 -46.28
CA SER A 746 -22.70 -29.30 -45.82
C SER A 746 -22.41 -27.97 -45.10
N VAL A 747 -21.80 -28.04 -43.92
CA VAL A 747 -21.38 -26.88 -43.10
C VAL A 747 -20.65 -25.84 -43.98
N SER A 748 -19.90 -26.31 -44.98
CA SER A 748 -19.17 -25.56 -45.99
C SER A 748 -20.04 -24.68 -46.91
N ALA A 749 -21.20 -25.18 -47.37
CA ALA A 749 -22.03 -24.45 -48.33
C ALA A 749 -22.73 -23.21 -47.73
N ARG A 750 -22.89 -23.16 -46.41
CA ARG A 750 -23.54 -22.05 -45.69
C ARG A 750 -22.58 -20.91 -45.30
N ALA A 751 -21.28 -21.18 -45.19
CA ALA A 751 -20.26 -20.17 -44.90
C ALA A 751 -20.09 -19.18 -46.07
N SER A 752 -20.26 -19.65 -47.31
CA SER A 752 -20.07 -18.86 -48.55
C SER A 752 -21.18 -17.83 -48.84
N LYS A 753 -22.44 -18.08 -48.43
CA LYS A 753 -23.61 -17.30 -48.90
C LYS A 753 -24.10 -16.18 -47.99
N ASN A 754 -23.61 -16.10 -46.76
CA ASN A 754 -24.10 -15.10 -45.81
C ASN A 754 -23.12 -13.92 -45.77
N GLY A 755 -23.57 -12.76 -46.25
CA GLY A 755 -22.76 -11.56 -46.39
C GLY A 755 -22.02 -11.19 -45.10
N VAL A 756 -20.72 -10.93 -45.27
CA VAL A 756 -19.79 -10.41 -44.25
C VAL A 756 -20.26 -9.04 -43.71
N ASP A 757 -21.21 -8.37 -44.37
CA ASP A 757 -21.64 -7.00 -44.08
C ASP A 757 -22.54 -6.84 -42.84
N ASP A 758 -22.87 -7.93 -42.09
CA ASP A 758 -23.85 -7.89 -40.99
C ASP A 758 -23.31 -8.26 -39.59
N LEU A 759 -22.03 -8.63 -39.47
CA LEU A 759 -21.42 -8.90 -38.16
C LEU A 759 -20.96 -7.60 -37.51
N ARG A 760 -21.44 -7.33 -36.29
CA ARG A 760 -20.90 -6.24 -35.48
C ARG A 760 -19.47 -6.58 -35.10
N GLN A 761 -18.64 -5.54 -34.96
CA GLN A 761 -17.31 -5.69 -34.37
C GLN A 761 -17.44 -6.44 -33.03
N LEU A 762 -16.64 -7.50 -32.84
CA LEU A 762 -16.65 -8.26 -31.60
C LEU A 762 -16.35 -7.31 -30.44
N ASN A 763 -17.16 -7.42 -29.38
CA ASN A 763 -16.89 -6.67 -28.17
C ASN A 763 -15.55 -7.15 -27.59
N GLU A 764 -14.62 -6.22 -27.46
CA GLU A 764 -13.36 -6.44 -26.75
C GLU A 764 -13.66 -6.68 -25.27
N ILE A 765 -13.00 -7.68 -24.68
CA ILE A 765 -13.05 -7.91 -23.23
C ILE A 765 -12.17 -6.86 -22.59
N ARG A 766 -12.76 -5.96 -21.80
CA ARG A 766 -11.97 -4.95 -21.10
C ARG A 766 -11.46 -5.50 -19.78
N PRO A 767 -10.25 -5.12 -19.34
CA PRO A 767 -9.72 -5.48 -18.02
C PRO A 767 -10.69 -5.24 -16.86
N GLU A 768 -11.35 -4.08 -16.85
CA GLU A 768 -12.29 -3.69 -15.80
C GLU A 768 -13.61 -4.50 -15.80
N GLU A 769 -13.86 -5.35 -16.80
CA GLU A 769 -15.03 -6.26 -16.82
C GLU A 769 -14.80 -7.54 -16.00
N PHE A 770 -13.55 -7.90 -15.70
CA PHE A 770 -13.21 -9.13 -14.96
C PHE A 770 -12.20 -8.93 -13.82
N SER A 771 -11.72 -7.71 -13.61
CA SER A 771 -10.91 -7.31 -12.45
C SER A 771 -11.47 -6.03 -11.83
N ALA A 772 -11.97 -6.13 -10.60
CA ALA A 772 -12.45 -4.98 -9.85
C ALA A 772 -11.28 -4.07 -9.44
N SER A 773 -10.16 -4.66 -9.05
CA SER A 773 -8.97 -3.93 -8.62
C SER A 773 -8.28 -3.19 -9.77
N TYR A 774 -8.28 -3.72 -11.00
CA TYR A 774 -7.79 -3.01 -12.18
C TYR A 774 -8.56 -1.69 -12.41
N ARG A 775 -9.89 -1.71 -12.23
CA ARG A 775 -10.72 -0.50 -12.35
C ARG A 775 -10.30 0.56 -11.32
N CYS A 776 -10.06 0.16 -10.08
CA CYS A 776 -9.67 1.08 -9.01
C CYS A 776 -8.25 1.62 -9.21
N LEU A 777 -7.28 0.77 -9.50
CA LEU A 777 -5.85 1.13 -9.54
C LEU A 777 -5.40 1.73 -10.87
N VAL A 778 -5.86 1.18 -12.00
CA VAL A 778 -5.38 1.61 -13.32
C VAL A 778 -6.30 2.68 -13.89
N LYS A 779 -7.62 2.49 -13.83
CA LYS A 779 -8.58 3.51 -14.32
C LYS A 779 -8.84 4.63 -13.33
N GLN A 780 -8.40 4.48 -12.07
CA GLN A 780 -8.64 5.44 -10.99
C GLN A 780 -10.15 5.73 -10.83
N ASP A 781 -10.98 4.74 -11.14
CA ASP A 781 -12.43 4.85 -11.07
C ASP A 781 -12.96 4.31 -9.74
N PHE A 782 -13.14 5.24 -8.81
CA PHE A 782 -13.74 5.01 -7.50
C PHE A 782 -15.24 5.40 -7.46
N GLN A 783 -15.84 5.77 -8.61
CA GLN A 783 -17.18 6.39 -8.68
C GLN A 783 -18.32 5.39 -8.84
N SER A 784 -18.09 4.10 -8.60
CA SER A 784 -19.16 3.12 -8.60
C SER A 784 -20.26 3.55 -7.61
N GLU A 785 -21.46 3.83 -8.11
CA GLU A 785 -22.63 4.25 -7.31
C GLU A 785 -22.85 3.26 -6.15
N ASP A 786 -22.57 1.97 -6.35
CA ASP A 786 -22.69 0.94 -5.32
C ASP A 786 -21.63 1.09 -4.22
N LEU A 787 -20.39 1.46 -4.53
CA LEU A 787 -19.32 1.62 -3.55
C LEU A 787 -19.42 2.93 -2.77
N GLU A 788 -19.72 4.04 -3.44
CA GLU A 788 -19.94 5.31 -2.75
C GLU A 788 -21.16 5.15 -1.83
N ASN A 789 -22.22 4.48 -2.27
CA ASN A 789 -23.32 4.12 -1.38
C ASN A 789 -22.88 3.16 -0.27
N HIS A 790 -22.09 2.11 -0.50
CA HIS A 790 -21.74 1.15 0.56
C HIS A 790 -20.95 1.81 1.70
N TYR A 791 -19.97 2.66 1.36
CA TYR A 791 -19.11 3.34 2.33
C TYR A 791 -19.76 4.59 2.93
N THR A 792 -20.59 5.31 2.17
CA THR A 792 -21.30 6.49 2.69
C THR A 792 -22.63 6.17 3.37
N SER A 793 -23.31 5.08 3.02
CA SER A 793 -24.64 4.69 3.56
C SER A 793 -24.58 3.85 4.83
N GLN A 794 -23.50 3.11 5.10
CA GLN A 794 -23.31 2.51 6.43
C GLN A 794 -23.29 3.56 7.55
N SER A 795 -22.88 4.80 7.22
CA SER A 795 -23.00 5.97 8.10
C SER A 795 -24.42 6.57 8.15
N ARG A 796 -25.32 6.27 7.19
CA ARG A 796 -26.72 6.77 7.17
C ARG A 796 -27.67 5.96 8.05
N ASN A 797 -27.39 4.69 8.32
CA ASN A 797 -28.25 3.86 9.17
C ASN A 797 -28.04 4.08 10.67
N THR A 798 -27.02 4.84 11.05
CA THR A 798 -26.79 5.35 12.39
C THR A 798 -27.42 6.73 12.56
N GLY A 799 -28.73 6.77 12.78
CA GLY A 799 -29.48 7.98 13.17
C GLY A 799 -29.84 8.92 12.03
N LYS A 800 -31.15 9.09 11.78
CA LYS A 800 -31.72 10.11 10.88
C LYS A 800 -31.62 11.52 11.50
N SER A 801 -30.41 12.01 11.76
CA SER A 801 -30.19 13.44 11.95
C SER A 801 -29.57 13.99 10.67
N ASP A 802 -30.32 14.85 9.99
CA ASP A 802 -29.94 15.48 8.71
C ASP A 802 -28.70 16.41 8.81
N GLY A 803 -28.07 16.53 9.98
CA GLY A 803 -26.84 17.30 10.19
C GLY A 803 -25.53 16.62 9.74
N GLY A 804 -25.55 15.33 9.39
CA GLY A 804 -24.32 14.56 9.09
C GLY A 804 -23.69 14.78 7.71
N SER A 805 -24.30 15.55 6.80
CA SER A 805 -23.74 15.73 5.43
C SER A 805 -22.55 16.69 5.39
N VAL A 806 -22.35 17.51 6.44
CA VAL A 806 -21.31 18.54 6.49
C VAL A 806 -19.97 17.96 6.98
N ALA A 807 -19.98 17.08 7.99
CA ALA A 807 -18.77 16.40 8.46
C ALA A 807 -18.09 15.54 7.36
N LYS A 808 -18.86 15.00 6.41
CA LYS A 808 -18.33 14.23 5.26
C LYS A 808 -17.51 15.06 4.27
N LYS A 809 -17.69 16.39 4.20
CA LYS A 809 -16.89 17.26 3.32
C LYS A 809 -15.51 17.59 3.89
N ASN A 810 -15.35 17.48 5.20
CA ASN A 810 -14.21 18.06 5.93
C ASN A 810 -13.00 17.11 6.08
N TYR A 811 -13.19 15.81 5.83
CA TYR A 811 -12.12 14.81 5.83
C TYR A 811 -11.62 14.44 4.42
N ARG A 812 -11.92 15.24 3.40
CA ARG A 812 -11.87 14.79 2.00
C ARG A 812 -10.50 14.36 1.48
N SER A 813 -9.36 14.65 2.11
CA SER A 813 -8.06 14.10 1.65
C SER A 813 -7.75 12.78 2.34
N LEU A 814 -7.66 12.74 3.68
CA LEU A 814 -7.35 11.54 4.46
C LEU A 814 -8.48 10.50 4.39
N VAL A 815 -9.74 10.89 4.56
CA VAL A 815 -10.86 9.94 4.39
C VAL A 815 -10.96 9.49 2.95
N ASN A 816 -10.62 10.32 1.96
CA ASN A 816 -10.56 9.86 0.58
C ASN A 816 -9.38 8.91 0.35
N LEU A 817 -8.21 9.15 0.94
CA LEU A 817 -7.10 8.21 0.91
C LEU A 817 -7.50 6.88 1.54
N LEU A 818 -7.99 6.88 2.78
CA LEU A 818 -8.42 5.69 3.48
C LEU A 818 -9.58 4.98 2.78
N THR A 819 -10.52 5.74 2.21
CA THR A 819 -11.61 5.19 1.40
C THR A 819 -11.06 4.56 0.12
N ARG A 820 -10.15 5.21 -0.60
CA ARG A 820 -9.49 4.65 -1.79
C ARG A 820 -8.68 3.41 -1.45
N ILE A 821 -7.95 3.40 -0.33
CA ILE A 821 -7.22 2.23 0.18
C ILE A 821 -8.20 1.09 0.45
N ASN A 822 -9.27 1.32 1.21
CA ASN A 822 -10.26 0.29 1.54
C ASN A 822 -11.01 -0.22 0.30
N ILE A 823 -11.43 0.67 -0.59
CA ILE A 823 -12.07 0.32 -1.88
C ILE A 823 -11.13 -0.55 -2.71
N THR A 824 -9.86 -0.15 -2.82
CA THR A 824 -8.88 -0.87 -3.61
C THR A 824 -8.57 -2.23 -3.01
N ARG A 825 -8.44 -2.29 -1.68
CA ARG A 825 -8.24 -3.54 -0.96
C ARG A 825 -9.41 -4.49 -1.18
N ASP A 826 -10.64 -4.05 -0.92
CA ASP A 826 -11.82 -4.90 -1.12
C ASP A 826 -11.91 -5.39 -2.58
N ALA A 827 -11.54 -4.54 -3.54
CA ALA A 827 -11.47 -4.92 -4.93
C ALA A 827 -10.33 -5.92 -5.23
N MET A 828 -9.22 -5.86 -4.50
CA MET A 828 -8.14 -6.86 -4.57
C MET A 828 -8.54 -8.18 -3.93
N ASP A 829 -9.30 -8.14 -2.83
CA ASP A 829 -9.87 -9.31 -2.16
C ASP A 829 -10.86 -10.03 -3.08
N ASP A 830 -11.70 -9.28 -3.79
CA ASP A 830 -12.62 -9.83 -4.80
C ASP A 830 -11.86 -10.55 -5.94
N ASP A 831 -10.65 -10.07 -6.26
CA ASP A 831 -9.78 -10.58 -7.32
C ASP A 831 -8.76 -11.65 -6.82
N GLU A 832 -8.65 -11.85 -5.50
CA GLU A 832 -7.56 -12.56 -4.79
C GLU A 832 -7.27 -13.96 -5.34
N ARG A 833 -8.31 -14.80 -5.45
CA ARG A 833 -8.11 -16.23 -5.69
C ARG A 833 -8.00 -16.59 -7.17
N ASN A 834 -8.71 -15.85 -8.02
CA ASN A 834 -8.96 -16.26 -9.40
C ASN A 834 -8.48 -15.24 -10.44
N VAL A 835 -8.07 -14.04 -10.03
CA VAL A 835 -7.65 -12.98 -10.97
C VAL A 835 -6.19 -12.61 -10.71
N LEU A 836 -5.83 -12.11 -9.53
CA LEU A 836 -4.47 -11.63 -9.23
C LEU A 836 -3.36 -12.65 -9.50
N PRO A 837 -3.46 -13.93 -9.06
CA PRO A 837 -2.38 -14.90 -9.25
C PRO A 837 -2.35 -15.51 -10.66
N VAL A 838 -3.34 -15.23 -11.51
CA VAL A 838 -3.52 -15.85 -12.83
C VAL A 838 -2.87 -14.99 -13.90
N ASN A 839 -2.02 -15.59 -14.73
CA ASN A 839 -1.47 -14.98 -15.94
C ASN A 839 -2.45 -15.18 -17.12
N PHE A 840 -3.31 -14.20 -17.36
CA PHE A 840 -4.37 -14.31 -18.38
C PHE A 840 -3.84 -14.41 -19.81
N SER A 841 -2.63 -13.89 -20.06
CA SER A 841 -1.93 -14.09 -21.33
C SER A 841 -1.58 -15.56 -21.57
N ALA A 842 -1.08 -16.24 -20.54
CA ALA A 842 -0.80 -17.67 -20.60
C ALA A 842 -2.09 -18.51 -20.70
N VAL A 843 -3.15 -18.10 -19.99
CA VAL A 843 -4.50 -18.70 -20.14
C VAL A 843 -4.97 -18.60 -21.59
N GLY A 844 -4.83 -17.43 -22.23
CA GLY A 844 -5.16 -17.25 -23.64
C GLY A 844 -4.45 -18.21 -24.57
N SER A 845 -3.15 -18.46 -24.33
CA SER A 845 -2.36 -19.44 -25.07
C SER A 845 -2.86 -20.88 -24.85
N ILE A 846 -3.12 -21.27 -23.59
CA ILE A 846 -3.64 -22.60 -23.24
C ILE A 846 -5.00 -22.85 -23.89
N LEU A 847 -5.89 -21.85 -23.89
CA LEU A 847 -7.19 -21.95 -24.53
C LEU A 847 -7.08 -22.07 -26.05
N LEU A 848 -6.11 -21.39 -26.66
CA LEU A 848 -5.85 -21.51 -28.09
C LEU A 848 -5.28 -22.89 -28.45
N GLU A 849 -4.34 -23.41 -27.65
CA GLU A 849 -3.84 -24.80 -27.75
C GLU A 849 -5.01 -25.80 -27.68
N PHE A 850 -5.94 -25.60 -26.75
CA PHE A 850 -7.13 -26.44 -26.60
C PHE A 850 -8.01 -26.43 -27.86
N VAL A 851 -8.35 -25.23 -28.38
CA VAL A 851 -9.22 -25.09 -29.56
C VAL A 851 -8.61 -25.79 -30.78
N ASN A 852 -7.31 -25.60 -30.99
CA ASN A 852 -6.59 -26.25 -32.09
C ASN A 852 -6.53 -27.76 -31.91
N ALA A 853 -6.14 -28.23 -30.71
CA ALA A 853 -6.02 -29.66 -30.43
C ALA A 853 -7.38 -30.38 -30.52
N LEU A 854 -8.47 -29.74 -30.09
CA LEU A 854 -9.82 -30.26 -30.24
C LEU A 854 -10.23 -30.31 -31.73
N SER A 855 -9.95 -29.25 -32.48
CA SER A 855 -10.22 -29.19 -33.92
C SER A 855 -9.52 -30.32 -34.68
N ASP A 856 -8.25 -30.59 -34.36
CA ASP A 856 -7.48 -31.69 -34.95
C ASP A 856 -8.01 -33.05 -34.52
N HIS A 857 -8.33 -33.22 -33.22
CA HIS A 857 -8.88 -34.46 -32.67
C HIS A 857 -10.24 -34.85 -33.30
N MET A 858 -11.04 -33.85 -33.65
CA MET A 858 -12.32 -34.01 -34.33
C MET A 858 -12.22 -34.00 -35.86
N GLY A 859 -11.03 -33.72 -36.41
CA GLY A 859 -10.77 -33.64 -37.85
C GLY A 859 -11.33 -32.39 -38.55
N TRP A 860 -11.78 -31.37 -37.79
CA TRP A 860 -12.36 -30.14 -38.32
C TRP A 860 -11.33 -29.33 -39.12
N THR A 861 -10.07 -29.31 -38.69
CA THR A 861 -8.98 -28.62 -39.39
C THR A 861 -8.80 -29.16 -40.82
N ASN A 862 -8.81 -30.49 -41.00
CA ASN A 862 -8.67 -31.12 -42.31
C ASN A 862 -9.84 -30.76 -43.24
N ILE A 863 -11.06 -30.72 -42.69
CA ILE A 863 -12.26 -30.30 -43.43
C ILE A 863 -12.10 -28.85 -43.88
N LEU A 864 -11.71 -27.94 -43.00
CA LEU A 864 -11.50 -26.52 -43.34
C LEU A 864 -10.42 -26.32 -44.40
N VAL A 865 -9.29 -27.03 -44.29
CA VAL A 865 -8.21 -26.97 -45.27
C VAL A 865 -8.64 -27.51 -46.63
N GLU A 866 -9.41 -28.61 -46.67
CA GLU A 866 -9.98 -29.10 -47.91
C GLU A 866 -10.96 -28.11 -48.54
N GLU A 867 -11.79 -27.45 -47.73
CA GLU A 867 -12.73 -26.45 -48.22
C GLU A 867 -12.04 -25.20 -48.76
N LEU A 868 -10.98 -24.72 -48.08
CA LEU A 868 -10.12 -23.64 -48.57
C LEU A 868 -9.40 -24.00 -49.87
N ARG A 869 -9.11 -25.29 -50.08
CA ARG A 869 -8.51 -25.80 -51.32
C ARG A 869 -9.54 -25.88 -52.44
N LYS A 870 -10.78 -26.27 -52.12
CA LYS A 870 -11.90 -26.39 -53.08
C LYS A 870 -12.45 -25.03 -53.50
N ASN A 871 -12.39 -24.02 -52.63
CA ASN A 871 -13.00 -22.70 -52.81
C ASN A 871 -11.97 -21.57 -52.55
N PRO A 872 -10.95 -21.41 -53.40
CA PRO A 872 -9.88 -20.42 -53.21
C PRO A 872 -10.40 -18.96 -53.17
N GLU A 873 -11.57 -18.67 -53.73
CA GLU A 873 -12.25 -17.38 -53.64
C GLU A 873 -12.59 -16.94 -52.21
N LEU A 874 -12.75 -17.90 -51.28
CA LEU A 874 -12.99 -17.62 -49.85
C LEU A 874 -11.79 -16.93 -49.18
N ARG A 875 -10.61 -16.94 -49.80
CA ARG A 875 -9.39 -16.26 -49.32
C ARG A 875 -9.38 -14.75 -49.52
N THR A 876 -10.39 -14.16 -50.17
CA THR A 876 -10.43 -12.71 -50.46
C THR A 876 -11.30 -11.89 -49.48
N GLY A 877 -11.54 -12.43 -48.28
CA GLY A 877 -12.44 -11.83 -47.27
C GLY A 877 -11.96 -10.53 -46.62
N LYS A 878 -12.93 -9.74 -46.12
CA LYS A 878 -12.67 -8.60 -45.21
C LYS A 878 -12.29 -9.11 -43.81
N ALA A 879 -11.47 -8.39 -43.06
CA ALA A 879 -11.19 -8.64 -41.64
C ALA A 879 -12.48 -8.61 -40.80
N MET A 880 -12.44 -9.16 -39.58
CA MET A 880 -13.53 -9.00 -38.60
C MET A 880 -13.82 -7.52 -38.25
N THR A 881 -12.90 -6.59 -38.56
CA THR A 881 -13.07 -5.14 -38.41
C THR A 881 -13.70 -4.45 -39.64
N GLY A 882 -14.07 -5.21 -40.68
CA GLY A 882 -14.68 -4.69 -41.91
C GLY A 882 -13.69 -4.12 -42.93
N SER A 883 -12.39 -4.04 -42.62
CA SER A 883 -11.36 -3.60 -43.57
C SER A 883 -10.99 -4.71 -44.55
N SER A 884 -10.69 -4.35 -45.81
CA SER A 884 -10.10 -5.27 -46.79
C SER A 884 -8.68 -5.63 -46.34
N LEU A 885 -8.42 -6.92 -46.08
CA LEU A 885 -7.07 -7.40 -45.79
C LEU A 885 -6.32 -7.62 -47.10
N LYS A 886 -5.15 -7.02 -47.23
CA LYS A 886 -4.17 -7.33 -48.29
C LYS A 886 -3.05 -8.18 -47.69
N GLY A 887 -2.98 -9.47 -48.05
CA GLY A 887 -1.92 -10.40 -47.64
C GLY A 887 -2.42 -11.84 -47.45
N PHE A 888 -1.58 -12.83 -47.77
CA PHE A 888 -1.92 -14.27 -47.86
C PHE A 888 -2.20 -14.93 -46.49
N THR A 889 -1.58 -14.47 -45.41
CA THR A 889 -1.66 -15.11 -44.07
C THR A 889 -2.83 -14.61 -43.23
N ALA A 890 -3.29 -13.37 -43.43
CA ALA A 890 -4.39 -12.79 -42.67
C ALA A 890 -5.78 -13.27 -43.14
N SER A 891 -5.90 -13.70 -44.40
CA SER A 891 -7.15 -14.25 -44.96
C SER A 891 -7.45 -15.66 -44.48
N ASP A 892 -6.45 -16.54 -44.48
CA ASP A 892 -6.64 -17.98 -44.21
C ASP A 892 -6.92 -18.24 -42.72
N LEU A 893 -6.28 -17.46 -41.84
CA LEU A 893 -6.56 -17.48 -40.40
C LEU A 893 -8.00 -17.06 -40.08
N ASN A 894 -8.43 -15.92 -40.60
CA ASN A 894 -9.77 -15.38 -40.34
C ASN A 894 -10.84 -16.36 -40.86
N PHE A 895 -10.62 -16.95 -42.03
CA PHE A 895 -11.49 -17.99 -42.55
C PHE A 895 -11.52 -19.23 -41.65
N THR A 896 -10.36 -19.70 -41.18
CA THR A 896 -10.27 -20.85 -40.28
C THR A 896 -11.08 -20.59 -39.01
N ILE A 897 -10.96 -19.41 -38.40
CA ILE A 897 -11.70 -19.03 -37.19
C ILE A 897 -13.21 -18.97 -37.44
N GLN A 898 -13.64 -18.36 -38.57
CA GLN A 898 -15.05 -18.33 -38.94
C GLN A 898 -15.61 -19.74 -39.18
N GLY A 899 -14.83 -20.58 -39.84
CA GLY A 899 -15.15 -21.99 -40.04
C GLY A 899 -15.31 -22.74 -38.72
N LEU A 900 -14.36 -22.59 -37.80
CA LEU A 900 -14.44 -23.14 -36.46
C LEU A 900 -15.67 -22.61 -35.71
N ALA A 901 -15.98 -21.31 -35.80
CA ALA A 901 -17.19 -20.76 -35.20
C ALA A 901 -18.47 -21.44 -35.70
N HIS A 902 -18.52 -21.82 -36.98
CA HIS A 902 -19.62 -22.63 -37.50
C HIS A 902 -19.66 -24.03 -36.91
N PHE A 903 -18.53 -24.74 -36.81
CA PHE A 903 -18.48 -26.06 -36.14
C PHE A 903 -18.95 -25.96 -34.69
N TRP A 904 -18.51 -24.95 -33.93
CA TRP A 904 -18.97 -24.72 -32.56
C TRP A 904 -20.45 -24.37 -32.48
N GLY A 905 -20.95 -23.52 -33.38
CA GLY A 905 -22.38 -23.20 -33.43
C GLY A 905 -23.24 -24.46 -33.67
N HIS A 906 -22.78 -25.36 -34.53
CA HIS A 906 -23.44 -26.66 -34.76
C HIS A 906 -23.39 -27.56 -33.52
N LEU A 907 -22.23 -27.66 -32.89
CA LEU A 907 -22.03 -28.40 -31.65
C LEU A 907 -22.97 -27.92 -30.53
N LEU A 908 -23.05 -26.60 -30.31
CA LEU A 908 -23.91 -26.01 -29.29
C LEU A 908 -25.40 -26.15 -29.65
N SER A 909 -25.76 -26.11 -30.93
CA SER A 909 -27.14 -26.37 -31.38
C SER A 909 -27.55 -27.82 -31.11
N ALA A 910 -26.61 -28.76 -31.18
CA ALA A 910 -26.85 -30.14 -30.87
C ALA A 910 -27.12 -30.35 -29.38
N LEU A 911 -26.33 -29.69 -28.53
CA LEU A 911 -26.52 -29.64 -27.08
C LEU A 911 -27.86 -29.00 -26.68
N ASP A 912 -28.30 -27.97 -27.40
CA ASP A 912 -29.60 -27.32 -27.16
C ASP A 912 -30.79 -28.23 -27.46
N GLN A 913 -30.64 -29.22 -28.34
CA GLN A 913 -31.73 -30.05 -28.86
C GLN A 913 -31.71 -31.50 -28.35
N ASP A 914 -30.74 -31.88 -27.51
CA ASP A 914 -30.52 -33.27 -27.02
C ASP A 914 -30.40 -34.34 -28.13
N TYR A 915 -30.05 -33.97 -29.37
CA TYR A 915 -30.00 -34.91 -30.49
C TYR A 915 -28.69 -35.69 -30.55
N THR A 916 -28.34 -36.48 -29.52
CA THR A 916 -27.12 -37.31 -29.56
C THR A 916 -27.13 -38.34 -30.69
N ASP A 917 -28.29 -38.92 -30.99
CA ASP A 917 -28.40 -40.08 -31.88
C ASP A 917 -28.40 -39.73 -33.38
N GLN A 918 -28.56 -38.43 -33.70
CA GLN A 918 -28.65 -37.93 -35.08
C GLN A 918 -27.45 -37.08 -35.50
N LEU A 919 -26.47 -36.90 -34.61
CA LEU A 919 -25.27 -36.13 -34.91
C LEU A 919 -24.35 -36.91 -35.84
N SER A 920 -23.78 -36.19 -36.80
CA SER A 920 -22.66 -36.72 -37.57
C SER A 920 -21.53 -37.13 -36.60
N PRO A 921 -20.80 -38.23 -36.86
CA PRO A 921 -19.68 -38.68 -36.02
C PRO A 921 -18.62 -37.60 -35.73
N ILE A 922 -18.56 -36.55 -36.55
CA ILE A 922 -17.68 -35.38 -36.35
C ILE A 922 -18.09 -34.46 -35.18
N PHE A 923 -19.25 -34.69 -34.55
CA PHE A 923 -19.77 -33.93 -33.41
C PHE A 923 -20.10 -34.82 -32.20
N ASP A 924 -19.38 -35.94 -32.04
CA ASP A 924 -19.53 -36.85 -30.89
C ASP A 924 -19.26 -36.12 -29.56
N LEU A 925 -20.34 -35.87 -28.80
CA LEU A 925 -20.29 -35.10 -27.55
C LEU A 925 -19.54 -35.82 -26.43
N ASP A 926 -19.56 -37.16 -26.40
CA ASP A 926 -18.87 -37.93 -25.37
C ASP A 926 -17.36 -37.91 -25.62
N LYS A 927 -16.97 -38.05 -26.89
CA LYS A 927 -15.58 -37.88 -27.32
C LYS A 927 -15.06 -36.47 -27.02
N ILE A 928 -15.85 -35.43 -27.29
CA ILE A 928 -15.49 -34.04 -26.99
C ILE A 928 -15.38 -33.80 -25.48
N ALA A 929 -16.32 -34.30 -24.68
CA ALA A 929 -16.29 -34.17 -23.21
C ALA A 929 -15.07 -34.88 -22.60
N ALA A 930 -14.77 -36.10 -23.05
CA ALA A 930 -13.62 -36.88 -22.62
C ALA A 930 -12.29 -36.19 -23.00
N PHE A 931 -12.18 -35.70 -24.24
CA PHE A 931 -11.01 -34.95 -24.69
C PHE A 931 -10.81 -33.67 -23.88
N THR A 932 -11.87 -32.87 -23.71
CA THR A 932 -11.84 -31.60 -22.97
C THR A 932 -11.38 -31.82 -21.53
N LYS A 933 -11.95 -32.81 -20.85
CA LYS A 933 -11.55 -33.18 -19.49
C LYS A 933 -10.09 -33.62 -19.44
N SER A 934 -9.68 -34.55 -20.32
CA SER A 934 -8.30 -35.05 -20.37
C SER A 934 -7.26 -33.97 -20.70
N PHE A 935 -7.60 -33.01 -21.55
CA PHE A 935 -6.71 -31.89 -21.91
C PHE A 935 -6.46 -31.01 -20.68
N PHE A 936 -7.51 -30.52 -20.02
CA PHE A 936 -7.37 -29.57 -18.92
C PHE A 936 -6.90 -30.21 -17.62
N GLU A 937 -7.14 -31.51 -17.40
CA GLU A 937 -6.54 -32.26 -16.27
C GLU A 937 -5.01 -32.32 -16.34
N LYS A 938 -4.43 -32.21 -17.55
CA LYS A 938 -2.97 -32.19 -17.77
C LYS A 938 -2.36 -30.78 -17.70
N VAL A 939 -3.18 -29.74 -17.57
CA VAL A 939 -2.68 -28.36 -17.48
C VAL A 939 -2.19 -28.10 -16.05
N GLU A 940 -0.88 -28.11 -15.88
CA GLU A 940 -0.24 -27.77 -14.61
C GLU A 940 -0.53 -26.32 -14.20
N LYS A 941 -0.77 -26.09 -12.91
CA LYS A 941 -1.02 -24.73 -12.37
C LYS A 941 0.16 -23.79 -12.61
N SER A 942 1.39 -24.30 -12.57
CA SER A 942 2.63 -23.56 -12.86
C SER A 942 2.64 -22.92 -14.27
N ARG A 943 1.81 -23.40 -15.21
CA ARG A 943 1.69 -22.79 -16.55
C ARG A 943 0.96 -21.44 -16.56
N TYR A 944 0.14 -21.16 -15.54
CA TYR A 944 -0.71 -19.96 -15.54
C TYR A 944 -0.89 -19.30 -14.17
N ILE A 945 -0.47 -19.92 -13.07
CA ILE A 945 -0.42 -19.32 -11.74
C ILE A 945 1.01 -18.88 -11.47
N PHE A 946 1.22 -17.58 -11.25
CA PHE A 946 2.56 -17.03 -11.06
C PHE A 946 2.85 -16.54 -9.64
N PHE A 947 1.84 -16.39 -8.79
CA PHE A 947 2.08 -16.14 -7.37
C PHE A 947 2.65 -17.39 -6.72
N VAL A 948 3.90 -17.29 -6.27
CA VAL A 948 4.57 -18.35 -5.54
C VAL A 948 3.95 -18.43 -4.15
N LYS A 949 3.50 -19.64 -3.79
CA LYS A 949 3.04 -19.89 -2.42
C LYS A 949 4.25 -20.07 -1.53
N GLU A 950 4.18 -19.52 -0.32
CA GLU A 950 5.07 -19.92 0.75
C GLU A 950 4.93 -21.43 0.92
N GLU A 951 6.01 -22.17 0.67
CA GLU A 951 6.06 -23.57 1.09
C GLU A 951 5.77 -23.55 2.57
N LYS A 952 4.68 -24.19 2.99
CA LYS A 952 4.38 -24.35 4.41
C LYS A 952 5.58 -25.06 5.02
N ILE A 953 6.51 -24.30 5.57
CA ILE A 953 7.53 -24.82 6.45
C ILE A 953 6.73 -25.33 7.64
N THR A 954 6.38 -26.62 7.60
CA THR A 954 5.63 -27.24 8.68
C THR A 954 6.41 -26.97 9.94
N ALA A 955 5.80 -26.30 10.92
CA ALA A 955 6.46 -25.95 12.18
C ALA A 955 7.08 -27.16 12.92
N ALA A 956 6.68 -28.39 12.53
CA ALA A 956 7.31 -29.64 12.94
C ALA A 956 8.76 -29.81 12.44
N ASN A 957 9.10 -29.35 11.23
CA ASN A 957 10.45 -29.47 10.66
C ASN A 957 11.42 -28.43 11.25
N ASN A 958 10.92 -27.29 11.75
CA ASN A 958 11.75 -26.26 12.39
C ASN A 958 12.15 -26.56 13.84
N ARG A 959 11.62 -27.64 14.43
CA ARG A 959 11.92 -27.99 15.82
C ARG A 959 13.05 -29.00 15.95
N ASN A 960 13.40 -29.75 14.91
CA ASN A 960 14.55 -30.63 15.00
C ASN A 960 15.83 -29.81 14.76
N PRO A 961 16.66 -29.51 15.76
CA PRO A 961 17.87 -28.69 15.60
C PRO A 961 18.98 -29.46 14.86
N LEU A 962 18.73 -30.73 14.53
CA LEU A 962 19.55 -31.57 13.66
C LEU A 962 19.08 -31.52 12.19
N GLU A 963 17.97 -30.83 11.87
CA GLU A 963 17.44 -30.56 10.53
C GLU A 963 17.61 -29.06 10.18
N GLY A 964 17.93 -28.69 8.93
CA GLY A 964 18.28 -27.30 8.54
C GLY A 964 19.76 -27.01 8.24
N SER A 965 20.15 -25.75 8.01
CA SER A 965 21.55 -25.35 7.79
C SER A 965 22.22 -24.91 9.10
N TYR A 966 23.54 -25.13 9.25
CA TYR A 966 24.29 -24.58 10.39
C TYR A 966 24.43 -23.05 10.27
N PRO A 967 24.44 -22.31 11.40
CA PRO A 967 24.23 -20.85 11.43
C PRO A 967 25.40 -19.99 10.90
N PHE A 968 26.49 -20.59 10.42
CA PHE A 968 27.71 -19.86 9.99
C PHE A 968 28.02 -19.94 8.50
N GLY A 969 27.06 -20.35 7.67
CA GLY A 969 27.34 -20.69 6.27
C GLY A 969 28.24 -21.91 6.10
N ARG A 970 28.59 -22.56 7.21
CA ARG A 970 29.46 -23.73 7.26
C ARG A 970 28.64 -25.00 7.17
N THR A 971 28.84 -25.75 6.11
CA THR A 971 28.08 -26.96 5.84
C THR A 971 28.70 -28.18 6.51
N GLY A 972 30.00 -28.14 6.82
CA GLY A 972 30.78 -29.32 7.18
C GLY A 972 30.91 -30.33 6.04
N LYS A 973 30.32 -30.09 4.86
CA LYS A 973 30.25 -31.10 3.79
C LYS A 973 31.56 -31.28 3.04
N THR A 974 32.48 -30.30 3.16
CA THR A 974 33.77 -30.31 2.48
C THR A 974 34.89 -29.89 3.43
N MET A 975 36.13 -30.27 3.12
CA MET A 975 37.31 -29.86 3.90
C MET A 975 37.54 -28.34 3.89
N GLY A 976 37.10 -27.63 2.83
CA GLY A 976 37.24 -26.17 2.72
C GLY A 976 36.16 -25.39 3.49
N ASP A 977 35.24 -26.10 4.14
CA ASP A 977 34.13 -25.51 4.89
C ASP A 977 33.73 -26.38 6.13
N PRO A 978 34.64 -26.58 7.09
CA PRO A 978 34.41 -27.49 8.21
C PRO A 978 33.64 -26.86 9.38
N LEU A 979 32.95 -27.69 10.15
CA LEU A 979 32.33 -27.30 11.42
C LEU A 979 33.41 -26.92 12.45
N LEU A 980 33.13 -25.98 13.36
CA LEU A 980 34.03 -25.65 14.48
C LEU A 980 33.53 -26.32 15.76
N GLY A 981 34.33 -27.21 16.35
CA GLY A 981 34.09 -27.68 17.71
C GLY A 981 34.62 -26.68 18.75
N TYR A 982 34.07 -26.68 19.97
CA TYR A 982 34.58 -25.86 21.08
C TYR A 982 34.71 -26.65 22.38
N TRP A 983 35.61 -26.22 23.25
CA TRP A 983 35.77 -26.78 24.59
C TRP A 983 34.82 -26.06 25.56
N SER A 984 33.95 -26.84 26.21
CA SER A 984 33.22 -26.39 27.39
C SER A 984 33.98 -26.81 28.63
N TYR A 985 34.38 -25.84 29.46
CA TYR A 985 34.96 -26.09 30.77
C TYR A 985 33.88 -25.87 31.84
N ALA A 986 33.71 -26.86 32.71
CA ALA A 986 32.84 -26.77 33.87
C ALA A 986 33.57 -27.28 35.11
N PHE A 987 33.06 -26.95 36.29
CA PHE A 987 33.44 -27.64 37.51
C PHE A 987 32.32 -28.61 37.87
N SER A 988 32.68 -29.85 38.17
CA SER A 988 31.73 -30.81 38.75
C SER A 988 31.20 -30.27 40.08
N LYS A 989 30.09 -30.81 40.60
CA LYS A 989 29.61 -30.43 41.95
C LYS A 989 30.65 -30.71 43.06
N ARG A 990 31.67 -31.54 42.79
CA ARG A 990 32.79 -31.82 43.70
C ARG A 990 33.96 -30.84 43.53
N GLY A 991 33.86 -29.86 42.63
CA GLY A 991 34.88 -28.84 42.39
C GLY A 991 36.00 -29.28 41.45
N GLU A 992 35.87 -30.42 40.78
CA GLU A 992 36.86 -30.91 39.81
C GLU A 992 36.63 -30.26 38.45
N ARG A 993 37.71 -29.85 37.77
CA ARG A 993 37.61 -29.25 36.43
C ARG A 993 37.32 -30.34 35.40
N GLU A 994 36.19 -30.23 34.74
CA GLU A 994 35.80 -31.08 33.62
C GLU A 994 35.89 -30.30 32.31
N SER A 995 36.55 -30.89 31.31
CA SER A 995 36.59 -30.37 29.95
C SER A 995 35.80 -31.28 29.01
N ARG A 996 34.93 -30.69 28.19
CA ARG A 996 34.11 -31.42 27.21
C ARG A 996 34.26 -30.78 25.84
N LEU A 997 34.53 -31.60 24.83
CA LEU A 997 34.46 -31.16 23.44
C LEU A 997 33.01 -31.19 22.98
N VAL A 998 32.51 -30.04 22.55
CA VAL A 998 31.14 -29.86 22.08
C VAL A 998 31.14 -29.55 20.59
N ILE A 999 30.37 -30.34 19.84
CA ILE A 999 29.93 -30.05 18.48
C ILE A 999 28.72 -29.10 18.61
N PRO A 1000 28.76 -27.89 18.02
CA PRO A 1000 27.64 -26.98 18.08
C PRO A 1000 26.41 -27.57 17.39
N GLY A 1001 25.23 -27.20 17.88
CA GLY A 1001 23.96 -27.46 17.24
C GLY A 1001 23.64 -26.43 16.17
N ARG A 1002 22.62 -26.67 15.34
CA ARG A 1002 22.22 -25.72 14.28
C ARG A 1002 21.56 -24.45 14.84
N LEU A 1003 21.16 -24.48 16.12
CA LEU A 1003 20.55 -23.33 16.80
C LEU A 1003 21.46 -22.71 17.87
N THR A 1004 22.74 -23.11 17.96
CA THR A 1004 23.65 -22.61 19.00
C THR A 1004 23.91 -21.10 18.83
N PRO A 1005 23.47 -20.23 19.76
CA PRO A 1005 23.89 -18.83 19.76
C PRO A 1005 25.35 -18.74 20.23
N LEU A 1006 26.15 -17.91 19.58
CA LEU A 1006 27.54 -17.65 20.00
C LEU A 1006 27.69 -16.19 20.44
N GLU A 1007 28.11 -15.99 21.68
CA GLU A 1007 28.85 -14.80 22.09
C GLU A 1007 30.34 -15.15 22.14
N VAL A 1008 31.17 -14.26 21.59
CA VAL A 1008 32.63 -14.34 21.69
C VAL A 1008 33.03 -13.57 22.94
N SER A 1009 33.73 -14.22 23.87
CA SER A 1009 34.29 -13.51 25.03
C SER A 1009 35.29 -12.45 24.60
N GLU A 1010 35.64 -11.54 25.50
CA GLU A 1010 36.69 -10.53 25.25
C GLU A 1010 38.06 -11.13 24.88
N GLU A 1011 38.26 -12.43 25.16
CA GLU A 1011 39.48 -13.20 24.86
C GLU A 1011 39.38 -13.99 23.53
N GLY A 1012 38.30 -13.83 22.76
CA GLY A 1012 38.10 -14.54 21.49
C GLY A 1012 37.56 -15.97 21.65
N LEU A 1013 37.18 -16.38 22.86
CA LEU A 1013 36.71 -17.73 23.15
C LEU A 1013 35.17 -17.77 23.23
N PRO A 1014 34.50 -18.74 22.59
CA PRO A 1014 33.04 -18.85 22.65
C PRO A 1014 32.57 -19.19 24.08
N VAL A 1015 31.66 -18.40 24.65
CA VAL A 1015 31.09 -18.62 25.99
C VAL A 1015 29.57 -18.73 25.89
N TYR A 1016 28.99 -19.73 26.55
CA TYR A 1016 27.55 -19.98 26.56
C TYR A 1016 26.89 -19.50 27.85
N ILE A 1017 25.75 -18.80 27.74
CA ILE A 1017 24.93 -18.34 28.87
C ILE A 1017 23.55 -19.00 28.80
N GLY A 1018 23.34 -20.05 29.58
CA GLY A 1018 22.02 -20.65 29.73
C GLY A 1018 21.96 -21.62 30.88
N ALA A 1019 21.62 -21.10 32.05
CA ALA A 1019 21.24 -21.89 33.20
C ALA A 1019 19.94 -21.31 33.76
N LYS A 1020 18.83 -22.06 33.63
CA LYS A 1020 17.71 -22.18 34.59
C LYS A 1020 16.42 -22.65 33.88
N LYS A 1021 16.09 -23.93 34.06
CA LYS A 1021 14.73 -24.49 34.22
C LYS A 1021 14.84 -26.01 34.32
N LEU A 1022 14.61 -26.58 35.50
CA LEU A 1022 14.53 -28.04 35.70
C LEU A 1022 13.24 -28.42 36.43
N LYS A 1023 12.60 -29.50 35.99
CA LYS A 1023 11.54 -30.20 36.74
C LYS A 1023 12.16 -31.47 37.35
N LEU A 1024 11.94 -31.68 38.66
CA LEU A 1024 12.31 -32.93 39.34
C LEU A 1024 11.44 -34.09 38.86
N GLY A 1025 12.06 -35.25 38.66
CA GLY A 1025 11.33 -36.51 38.44
C GLY A 1025 10.60 -36.96 39.70
N SER A 1026 9.65 -37.89 39.53
CA SER A 1026 8.76 -38.41 40.59
C SER A 1026 9.46 -39.14 41.74
N ARG A 1027 10.76 -39.41 41.62
CA ARG A 1027 11.59 -40.06 42.65
C ARG A 1027 12.70 -39.16 43.24
N GLY A 1028 12.68 -37.85 42.94
CA GLY A 1028 13.70 -36.90 43.41
C GLY A 1028 15.07 -37.04 42.71
N LYS A 1029 15.20 -37.97 41.77
CA LYS A 1029 16.39 -38.19 40.93
C LYS A 1029 16.17 -37.60 39.53
N PHE A 1030 17.23 -37.09 38.90
CA PHE A 1030 17.18 -36.60 37.53
C PHE A 1030 17.33 -37.76 36.53
N ARG A 1031 16.67 -37.67 35.37
CA ARG A 1031 16.91 -38.58 34.24
C ARG A 1031 18.21 -38.19 33.53
N HIS A 1032 18.95 -39.18 33.04
CA HIS A 1032 20.15 -38.91 32.23
C HIS A 1032 19.75 -38.22 30.91
N ILE A 1033 20.51 -37.19 30.47
CA ILE A 1033 20.16 -36.35 29.31
C ILE A 1033 19.93 -37.17 28.02
N ALA A 1034 20.74 -38.21 27.83
CA ALA A 1034 20.63 -39.15 26.73
C ALA A 1034 19.31 -39.97 26.70
N SER A 1035 18.58 -40.04 27.82
CA SER A 1035 17.31 -40.78 27.92
C SER A 1035 16.07 -39.96 27.56
N TYR A 1036 16.23 -38.65 27.36
CA TYR A 1036 15.13 -37.78 26.94
C TYR A 1036 14.81 -38.01 25.46
N SER A 1037 13.53 -37.94 25.12
CA SER A 1037 13.09 -37.85 23.74
C SER A 1037 13.44 -36.49 23.14
N LEU A 1038 13.53 -36.41 21.82
CA LEU A 1038 13.83 -35.16 21.10
C LEU A 1038 12.92 -34.02 21.56
N ASN A 1039 11.60 -34.27 21.65
CA ASN A 1039 10.62 -33.27 22.11
C ASN A 1039 10.90 -32.77 23.54
N GLU A 1040 11.37 -33.64 24.43
CA GLU A 1040 11.70 -33.23 25.79
C GLU A 1040 13.01 -32.41 25.84
N LEU A 1041 14.02 -32.77 25.04
CA LEU A 1041 15.26 -31.97 24.92
C LEU A 1041 14.99 -30.57 24.38
N LEU A 1042 14.10 -30.45 23.40
CA LEU A 1042 13.68 -29.16 22.84
C LEU A 1042 12.95 -28.30 23.85
N ALA A 1043 12.12 -28.92 24.69
CA ALA A 1043 11.48 -28.22 25.81
C ALA A 1043 12.48 -27.75 26.88
N LEU A 1044 13.69 -28.30 26.89
CA LEU A 1044 14.82 -27.90 27.73
C LEU A 1044 15.77 -26.92 27.01
N ASN A 1045 15.36 -26.35 25.87
CA ASN A 1045 16.13 -25.45 25.02
C ASN A 1045 17.43 -26.08 24.46
N TRP A 1046 17.41 -27.39 24.20
CA TRP A 1046 18.51 -28.02 23.48
C TRP A 1046 18.59 -27.47 22.04
N ASP A 1047 19.77 -26.99 21.67
CA ASP A 1047 20.06 -26.32 20.39
C ASP A 1047 20.59 -27.28 19.31
N GLY A 1048 20.68 -28.58 19.62
CA GLY A 1048 21.27 -29.61 18.77
C GLY A 1048 22.73 -29.90 19.06
N SER A 1049 23.34 -29.24 20.04
CA SER A 1049 24.75 -29.45 20.39
C SER A 1049 25.00 -30.84 20.97
N LEU A 1050 26.13 -31.42 20.64
CA LEU A 1050 26.49 -32.79 21.03
C LEU A 1050 27.89 -32.81 21.63
N TYR A 1051 28.15 -33.66 22.63
CA TYR A 1051 29.49 -33.84 23.21
C TYR A 1051 29.87 -35.32 23.30
N VAL A 1052 31.16 -35.63 23.36
CA VAL A 1052 31.65 -37.03 23.51
C VAL A 1052 31.61 -37.43 24.99
N SER A 1053 30.88 -38.50 25.34
CA SER A 1053 30.81 -38.98 26.73
C SER A 1053 32.16 -39.57 27.19
N THR A 1054 32.59 -39.20 28.39
CA THR A 1054 33.86 -39.63 29.00
C THR A 1054 33.77 -40.95 29.75
N ARG A 1055 32.57 -41.50 29.99
CA ARG A 1055 32.40 -42.79 30.70
C ARG A 1055 32.93 -43.96 29.89
N ALA A 1056 33.75 -44.81 30.51
CA ALA A 1056 34.55 -45.87 29.88
C ALA A 1056 33.81 -46.75 28.84
N LYS A 1057 32.52 -47.09 29.03
CA LYS A 1057 31.72 -47.87 28.05
C LYS A 1057 31.27 -47.06 26.82
N HIS A 1058 31.12 -45.75 26.93
CA HIS A 1058 30.72 -44.86 25.85
C HIS A 1058 31.91 -44.20 25.16
N ALA A 1059 32.93 -43.82 25.94
CA ALA A 1059 34.21 -43.33 25.45
C ALA A 1059 34.88 -44.34 24.51
N ALA A 1060 34.88 -45.64 24.88
CA ALA A 1060 35.43 -46.71 24.03
C ALA A 1060 34.74 -46.88 22.66
N ASN A 1061 33.54 -46.31 22.51
CA ASN A 1061 32.71 -46.40 21.30
C ASN A 1061 32.52 -45.04 20.59
N GLY A 1062 33.11 -43.95 21.10
CA GLY A 1062 33.03 -42.62 20.49
C GLY A 1062 31.61 -42.04 20.39
N TYR A 1063 30.72 -42.35 21.33
CA TYR A 1063 29.33 -41.87 21.25
C TYR A 1063 29.19 -40.39 21.62
N HIS A 1064 28.57 -39.65 20.70
CA HIS A 1064 28.11 -38.28 20.94
C HIS A 1064 26.73 -38.27 21.60
N VAL A 1065 26.54 -37.42 22.61
CA VAL A 1065 25.29 -37.28 23.37
C VAL A 1065 24.86 -35.81 23.44
N PRO A 1066 23.57 -35.49 23.66
CA PRO A 1066 23.07 -34.12 23.73
C PRO A 1066 23.78 -33.34 24.82
N PHE A 1067 24.29 -32.17 24.46
CA PHE A 1067 24.84 -31.22 25.40
C PHE A 1067 23.77 -30.17 25.72
N ILE A 1068 23.41 -30.05 27.01
CA ILE A 1068 22.64 -28.90 27.48
C ILE A 1068 23.47 -28.25 28.58
N PRO A 1069 23.82 -26.96 28.46
CA PRO A 1069 24.61 -26.27 29.46
C PRO A 1069 23.96 -26.31 30.85
N GLY A 1070 24.78 -26.57 31.88
CA GLY A 1070 24.31 -26.78 33.25
C GLY A 1070 23.78 -28.19 33.55
N TYR A 1071 23.73 -29.10 32.57
CA TYR A 1071 23.50 -30.53 32.80
C TYR A 1071 24.82 -31.30 32.77
N ASP A 1072 25.12 -31.97 33.87
CA ASP A 1072 26.23 -32.91 33.94
C ASP A 1072 25.70 -34.35 33.92
N SER A 1073 25.70 -34.97 32.73
CA SER A 1073 25.32 -36.36 32.52
C SER A 1073 26.35 -37.38 33.00
N ASP A 1074 27.61 -36.99 33.20
CA ASP A 1074 28.68 -37.91 33.57
C ASP A 1074 28.93 -37.94 35.10
N SER A 1075 28.41 -36.97 35.85
CA SER A 1075 28.44 -36.88 37.32
C SER A 1075 28.01 -38.17 38.03
N GLU A 1076 28.64 -38.48 39.16
CA GLU A 1076 28.31 -39.64 40.02
C GLU A 1076 26.96 -39.54 40.77
N ASP A 1077 26.23 -38.42 40.67
CA ASP A 1077 24.90 -38.33 41.26
C ASP A 1077 23.94 -39.35 40.62
N GLU A 1078 22.97 -39.85 41.40
CA GLU A 1078 22.12 -41.00 41.09
C GLU A 1078 21.14 -40.73 39.93
N TYR A 1079 21.62 -40.71 38.68
CA TYR A 1079 20.78 -40.71 37.48
C TYR A 1079 20.21 -42.11 37.21
N GLU A 1080 19.03 -42.16 36.58
CA GLU A 1080 18.52 -43.43 36.05
C GLU A 1080 19.48 -44.03 34.99
N PRO A 1081 19.58 -45.38 34.89
CA PRO A 1081 20.38 -46.05 33.87
C PRO A 1081 20.09 -45.54 32.46
N ILE A 1082 21.13 -45.39 31.64
CA ILE A 1082 21.02 -44.88 30.27
C ILE A 1082 20.34 -45.94 29.39
N ASP A 1083 19.15 -45.61 28.86
CA ASP A 1083 18.50 -46.40 27.79
C ASP A 1083 19.05 -45.98 26.42
N ILE A 1084 20.18 -46.59 26.05
CA ILE A 1084 20.92 -46.26 24.83
C ILE A 1084 20.09 -46.62 23.58
N GLN A 1085 19.37 -47.74 23.61
CA GLN A 1085 18.64 -48.20 22.43
C GLN A 1085 17.50 -47.25 22.10
N ARG A 1086 16.76 -46.80 23.12
CA ARG A 1086 15.71 -45.80 22.93
C ARG A 1086 16.28 -44.47 22.41
N GLY A 1087 17.38 -43.98 22.98
CA GLY A 1087 17.98 -42.73 22.51
C GLY A 1087 18.49 -42.81 21.07
N LYS A 1088 19.03 -43.95 20.65
CA LYS A 1088 19.39 -44.19 19.23
C LYS A 1088 18.16 -44.24 18.32
N GLN A 1089 17.08 -44.92 18.73
CA GLN A 1089 15.83 -44.97 17.96
C GLN A 1089 15.18 -43.59 17.78
N GLN A 1090 15.38 -42.69 18.75
CA GLN A 1090 14.82 -41.34 18.76
C GLN A 1090 15.75 -40.28 18.17
N GLY A 1091 16.93 -40.66 17.67
CA GLY A 1091 17.93 -39.74 17.11
C GLY A 1091 18.56 -38.81 18.13
N THR A 1092 18.44 -39.11 19.44
CA THR A 1092 18.97 -38.29 20.52
C THR A 1092 20.36 -38.72 20.96
N ILE A 1093 20.76 -39.97 20.71
CA ILE A 1093 22.11 -40.48 21.01
C ILE A 1093 22.79 -40.88 19.69
N SER A 1094 24.05 -40.46 19.53
CA SER A 1094 24.90 -40.59 18.34
C SER A 1094 24.65 -39.55 17.24
N LEU A 1095 25.60 -39.45 16.31
CA LEU A 1095 25.48 -38.60 15.13
C LEU A 1095 24.28 -39.05 14.29
N SER A 1096 23.44 -38.10 13.89
CA SER A 1096 22.42 -38.36 12.88
C SER A 1096 23.07 -38.76 11.55
N ASP A 1097 22.33 -39.46 10.70
CA ASP A 1097 22.82 -39.82 9.35
C ASP A 1097 23.23 -38.60 8.53
N ALA A 1098 22.60 -37.45 8.77
CA ALA A 1098 22.93 -36.19 8.12
C ALA A 1098 24.28 -35.59 8.58
N GLN A 1099 24.84 -36.05 9.71
CA GLN A 1099 26.08 -35.54 10.29
C GLN A 1099 27.28 -36.47 10.05
N VAL A 1100 27.03 -37.72 9.66
CA VAL A 1100 28.10 -38.66 9.28
C VAL A 1100 28.76 -38.20 7.99
N GLY A 1101 30.08 -38.12 7.98
CA GLY A 1101 30.89 -37.67 6.85
C GLY A 1101 31.20 -36.18 6.83
N LEU A 1102 30.63 -35.38 7.74
CA LEU A 1102 30.98 -33.96 7.86
C LEU A 1102 32.40 -33.78 8.40
N TYR A 1103 33.10 -32.74 7.95
CA TYR A 1103 34.40 -32.31 8.45
C TYR A 1103 34.24 -31.32 9.60
N MET A 1104 35.05 -31.49 10.64
CA MET A 1104 35.09 -30.65 11.83
C MET A 1104 36.55 -30.28 12.16
N GLU A 1105 36.81 -29.01 12.42
CA GLU A 1105 38.06 -28.51 12.99
C GLU A 1105 38.02 -28.65 14.51
N PHE A 1106 39.09 -29.24 15.05
CA PHE A 1106 39.24 -29.58 16.47
C PHE A 1106 40.54 -28.98 17.03
N PRO A 1107 40.48 -28.13 18.06
CA PRO A 1107 41.68 -27.58 18.70
C PRO A 1107 42.35 -28.59 19.65
N ILE A 1108 43.63 -28.93 19.40
CA ILE A 1108 44.51 -29.76 20.23
C ILE A 1108 45.86 -29.04 20.38
N ASP A 1109 46.30 -28.78 21.62
CA ASP A 1109 47.67 -28.35 21.95
C ASP A 1109 48.23 -27.26 21.00
N ASP A 1110 47.52 -26.13 20.91
CA ASP A 1110 47.81 -24.94 20.06
C ASP A 1110 47.68 -25.14 18.53
N GLU A 1111 47.30 -26.32 18.05
CA GLU A 1111 47.01 -26.59 16.63
C GLU A 1111 45.54 -27.02 16.40
N THR A 1112 45.00 -26.72 15.22
CA THR A 1112 43.68 -27.22 14.79
C THR A 1112 43.82 -28.44 13.89
N LYS A 1113 43.21 -29.57 14.26
CA LYS A 1113 43.13 -30.77 13.41
C LYS A 1113 41.77 -30.89 12.75
N LEU A 1114 41.77 -31.26 11.48
CA LEU A 1114 40.56 -31.57 10.73
C LEU A 1114 40.19 -33.04 10.93
N VAL A 1115 38.96 -33.32 11.38
CA VAL A 1115 38.46 -34.67 11.62
C VAL A 1115 37.16 -34.86 10.85
N GLN A 1116 37.02 -36.00 10.16
CA GLN A 1116 35.76 -36.39 9.54
C GLN A 1116 34.90 -37.16 10.54
N LEU A 1117 33.68 -36.67 10.79
CA LEU A 1117 32.72 -37.28 11.70
C LEU A 1117 32.29 -38.66 11.19
N SER A 1118 32.44 -39.69 12.02
CA SER A 1118 32.00 -41.05 11.69
C SER A 1118 31.34 -41.73 12.90
N ARG A 1119 30.53 -42.77 12.66
CA ARG A 1119 29.79 -43.50 13.71
C ARG A 1119 30.67 -44.28 14.71
N GLY A 1120 31.99 -44.17 14.60
CA GLY A 1120 32.94 -44.87 15.47
C GLY A 1120 34.36 -44.38 15.26
N ILE A 1121 34.62 -43.10 15.53
CA ILE A 1121 35.99 -42.58 15.57
C ILE A 1121 36.72 -43.30 16.70
N ARG A 1122 37.62 -44.24 16.37
CA ARG A 1122 38.80 -44.49 17.19
C ARG A 1122 39.82 -43.46 16.72
N GLY A 1123 40.20 -42.55 17.62
CA GLY A 1123 41.22 -41.54 17.36
C GLY A 1123 42.53 -42.13 16.88
#